data_AF-A0A7X4JM68-F1
#
_entry.id   AF-A0A7X4JM68-F1
#
_cell.length_a   1.000
_cell.length_b   1.000
_cell.length_c   1.000
_cell.angle_alpha   90.00
_cell.angle_beta   90.00
_cell.angle_gamma   90.00
#
_symmetry.space_group_name_H-M   'P 1'
#
loop_
_entity.id
_entity.type
_entity.pdbx_description
1 polymer ?
#
loop_
_entity_poly.entity_id
_entity_poly.type
_entity_poly.pdbx_seq_one_letter_code
_entity_poly.pdbx_strand_id
1 'polypeptide(L)'
;MKKHFLENLLGCKLEDTLAAISADTAAVETLLSSLPTDALENYLNPQWVVLAAGKGTRIDPTGRLSKTLDITFGEQNMLQRSRQHLPGTRPDIVVINPEMAARIEKSESPEQLLGPNAVYAVQEEMNGTGGALQAALPTLRESDAEWIGVSFGDEPFLERDIFAQTLLSHLVSGADVTLCGKIPETVVDKGGLFFDADGRFIGTKEWYDMTEAEKQEMWDRWHNGEAYTNTGITLIRKSALLERIDRLQPHPNRNNELHQVDLIRHCYEDGLKTNAFIYRDEVLSGVNRWSNVLSGEAALFAQTRERLAQKGVRVDSAAQITVGSDDIEIGTACYLIGRVHLGEKVQIGDYCRLENVTLLGATTVGDSVGLEGVSATDTTFKGNPLSETLAAPVRGLATASTIKNCTFDAVSIGNGVQLSSVVARGTVIPAGIVLADRTLGVPPAQTPPSVPKPIFDEIVPPGYIPGLFAFGEKKELPDWENLRQHVLSHSSTELVPRAAHTPELQQVMREAVQTLLDMRHANGAYLIESLTSEEIWGSIFEMVTLHSGNPNPYHYDKRKARQTALELLPEFWGNDWLQRLKLVITGNIVDYNSERVMKRLKANPDYFSEVLRAAVEAPFAIDCYETFRAKVIDGEPQEILWLADNDGEVIFDLAFVQDLVGCGHRITIVGKAEDASNDVTLADLHEMVNYPQFTELQAAIQNGTVRLMSSGAKTIGTNLYHGTPEFFNALLAADLVISKGQGNFFTTPGWKKDTFYLLLSKGVTAEQSTGVVADRNLTVDGLILAYLPSGTERNAPLRELVEINKD
;
A
#
# COMPACT_ATOMS: atom_id res chain seq x y z
N MET A 1 22.12 7.72 35.15
CA MET A 1 22.26 6.50 34.34
C MET A 1 21.34 5.38 34.84
N LYS A 2 21.58 4.76 36.00
CA LYS A 2 20.73 3.65 36.51
C LYS A 2 19.25 4.02 36.69
N LYS A 3 18.95 5.18 37.30
CA LYS A 3 17.58 5.73 37.40
C LYS A 3 16.94 5.88 36.02
N HIS A 4 17.65 6.53 35.09
CA HIS A 4 17.17 6.75 33.72
C HIS A 4 16.94 5.43 32.97
N PHE A 5 17.80 4.42 33.16
CA PHE A 5 17.59 3.08 32.61
C PHE A 5 16.27 2.47 33.11
N LEU A 6 16.01 2.56 34.42
CA LEU A 6 14.77 2.07 35.01
C LEU A 6 13.54 2.86 34.53
N GLU A 7 13.62 4.18 34.41
CA GLU A 7 12.53 5.00 33.86
C GLU A 7 12.22 4.65 32.40
N ASN A 8 13.25 4.43 31.58
CA ASN A 8 13.07 3.98 30.20
C ASN A 8 12.44 2.58 30.13
N LEU A 9 12.82 1.68 31.03
CA LEU A 9 12.26 0.33 31.12
C LEU A 9 10.79 0.34 31.52
N LEU A 10 10.43 1.15 32.53
CA LEU A 10 9.06 1.32 33.00
C LEU A 10 8.20 2.10 31.99
N GLY A 11 8.84 2.94 31.18
CA GLY A 11 8.17 3.83 30.24
C GLY A 11 7.38 4.96 30.92
N CYS A 12 7.71 5.28 32.17
CA CYS A 12 7.11 6.35 32.96
C CYS A 12 8.13 6.90 33.99
N LYS A 13 7.80 8.02 34.64
CA LYS A 13 8.68 8.62 35.65
C LYS A 13 8.66 7.80 36.92
N LEU A 14 9.84 7.51 37.46
CA LEU A 14 9.99 6.67 38.64
C LEU A 14 9.29 7.24 39.88
N GLU A 15 9.27 8.56 40.02
CA GLU A 15 8.63 9.26 41.15
C GLU A 15 7.11 9.04 41.17
N ASP A 16 6.46 9.06 40.00
CA ASP A 16 5.03 8.85 39.86
C ASP A 16 4.66 7.40 40.23
N THR A 17 5.44 6.44 39.72
CA THR A 17 5.24 5.01 40.04
C THR A 17 5.49 4.71 41.51
N LEU A 18 6.52 5.31 42.14
CA LEU A 18 6.83 5.12 43.56
C LEU A 18 5.72 5.64 44.46
N ALA A 19 5.17 6.82 44.14
CA ALA A 19 4.03 7.37 44.84
C ALA A 19 2.81 6.44 44.75
N ALA A 20 2.53 5.91 43.55
CA ALA A 20 1.41 4.99 43.33
C ALA A 20 1.51 3.69 44.15
N ILE A 21 2.71 3.12 44.27
CA ILE A 21 2.92 1.89 45.06
C ILE A 21 3.21 2.17 46.55
N SER A 22 3.18 3.43 46.99
CA SER A 22 3.49 3.85 48.37
C SER A 22 4.86 3.37 48.88
N ALA A 23 5.87 3.32 48.00
CA ALA A 23 7.22 2.87 48.34
C ALA A 23 8.17 4.04 48.63
N ASP A 24 9.12 3.82 49.56
CA ASP A 24 10.16 4.79 49.90
C ASP A 24 11.24 4.85 48.81
N THR A 25 11.56 6.07 48.35
CA THR A 25 12.64 6.36 47.41
C THR A 25 13.98 5.77 47.85
N ALA A 26 14.24 5.72 49.17
CA ALA A 26 15.48 5.15 49.72
C ALA A 26 15.67 3.66 49.38
N ALA A 27 14.58 2.89 49.25
CA ALA A 27 14.65 1.47 48.91
C ALA A 27 15.11 1.26 47.47
N VAL A 28 14.63 2.08 46.53
CA VAL A 28 15.09 2.05 45.13
C VAL A 28 16.52 2.53 45.00
N GLU A 29 16.90 3.60 45.72
CA GLU A 29 18.29 4.08 45.71
C GLU A 29 19.26 3.00 46.21
N THR A 30 18.88 2.27 47.26
CA THR A 30 19.66 1.15 47.79
C THR A 30 19.77 0.02 46.76
N LEU A 31 18.66 -0.39 46.15
CA LEU A 31 18.65 -1.39 45.07
C LEU A 31 19.57 -0.98 43.93
N LEU A 32 19.38 0.20 43.35
CA LEU A 32 20.15 0.69 42.21
C LEU A 32 21.65 0.82 42.55
N SER A 33 21.98 1.20 43.79
CA SER A 33 23.36 1.29 44.25
C SER A 33 24.04 -0.09 44.30
N SER A 34 23.28 -1.14 44.63
CA SER A 34 23.80 -2.50 44.75
C SER A 34 24.04 -3.21 43.40
N LEU A 35 23.41 -2.76 42.31
CA LEU A 35 23.49 -3.44 41.01
C LEU A 35 24.76 -3.04 40.22
N PRO A 36 25.42 -3.98 39.53
CA PRO A 36 26.49 -3.64 38.58
C PRO A 36 25.92 -2.87 37.38
N THR A 37 26.60 -1.80 36.96
CA THR A 37 26.14 -0.93 35.86
C THR A 37 26.15 -1.66 34.51
N ASP A 38 27.11 -2.55 34.32
CA ASP A 38 27.36 -3.34 33.10
C ASP A 38 26.41 -4.52 32.92
N ALA A 39 25.60 -4.85 33.93
CA ALA A 39 24.61 -5.94 33.85
C ALA A 39 23.20 -5.50 34.28
N LEU A 40 22.90 -4.19 34.25
CA LEU A 40 21.56 -3.68 34.57
C LEU A 40 20.46 -4.35 33.75
N GLU A 41 20.75 -4.65 32.49
CA GLU A 41 19.81 -5.33 31.59
C GLU A 41 19.47 -6.73 32.07
N ASN A 42 20.38 -7.45 32.72
CA ASN A 42 20.09 -8.78 33.23
C ASN A 42 19.26 -8.70 34.52
N TYR A 43 19.55 -7.72 35.38
CA TYR A 43 18.93 -7.58 36.71
C TYR A 43 17.62 -6.79 36.74
N LEU A 44 17.32 -6.01 35.71
CA LEU A 44 16.13 -5.15 35.69
C LEU A 44 15.17 -5.47 34.55
N ASN A 45 15.66 -5.88 33.37
CA ASN A 45 14.84 -6.12 32.18
C ASN A 45 14.27 -7.55 32.17
N PRO A 46 12.97 -7.75 32.46
CA PRO A 46 12.40 -9.09 32.55
C PRO A 46 12.29 -9.76 31.18
N GLN A 47 12.37 -11.08 31.16
CA GLN A 47 11.95 -11.87 30.01
C GLN A 47 10.46 -12.19 30.16
N TRP A 48 9.61 -11.61 29.31
CA TRP A 48 8.17 -11.87 29.36
C TRP A 48 7.77 -13.14 28.62
N VAL A 49 6.83 -13.87 29.20
CA VAL A 49 6.12 -15.01 28.63
C VAL A 49 4.64 -14.66 28.58
N VAL A 50 4.07 -14.68 27.38
CA VAL A 50 2.69 -14.27 27.12
C VAL A 50 1.87 -15.49 26.77
N LEU A 51 0.93 -15.87 27.62
CA LEU A 51 0.15 -17.09 27.46
C LEU A 51 -1.05 -16.81 26.54
N ALA A 52 -1.05 -17.42 25.35
CA ALA A 52 -2.04 -17.18 24.30
C ALA A 52 -2.58 -18.47 23.64
N ALA A 53 -2.27 -19.65 24.19
CA ALA A 53 -2.59 -20.95 23.59
C ALA A 53 -4.05 -21.42 23.78
N GLY A 54 -4.87 -20.69 24.54
CA GLY A 54 -6.26 -21.10 24.82
C GLY A 54 -7.15 -21.15 23.56
N LYS A 55 -8.06 -22.13 23.49
CA LYS A 55 -8.98 -22.33 22.34
C LYS A 55 -10.04 -21.23 22.14
N GLY A 56 -10.35 -20.43 23.16
CA GLY A 56 -11.36 -19.37 23.03
C GLY A 56 -12.78 -19.87 22.71
N THR A 57 -13.17 -21.08 23.14
CA THR A 57 -14.45 -21.73 22.76
C THR A 57 -15.72 -20.95 23.12
N ARG A 58 -15.63 -19.98 24.03
CA ARG A 58 -16.73 -19.07 24.41
C ARG A 58 -16.97 -17.95 23.37
N ILE A 59 -16.00 -17.67 22.51
CA ILE A 59 -16.09 -16.74 21.38
C ILE A 59 -16.55 -17.50 20.14
N ASP A 60 -15.84 -18.58 19.82
CA ASP A 60 -16.13 -19.45 18.68
C ASP A 60 -15.97 -20.91 19.10
N PRO A 61 -17.10 -21.64 19.29
CA PRO A 61 -17.06 -23.06 19.60
C PRO A 61 -16.44 -23.93 18.48
N THR A 62 -16.37 -23.44 17.24
CA THR A 62 -15.82 -24.19 16.10
C THR A 62 -14.29 -24.20 16.06
N GLY A 63 -13.64 -23.31 16.82
CA GLY A 63 -12.19 -23.15 16.84
C GLY A 63 -11.60 -22.54 15.56
N ARG A 64 -12.43 -21.99 14.67
CA ARG A 64 -11.95 -21.34 13.43
C ARG A 64 -11.38 -19.95 13.71
N LEU A 65 -11.98 -19.23 14.67
CA LEU A 65 -11.51 -17.94 15.13
C LEU A 65 -10.60 -18.10 16.36
N SER A 66 -9.36 -17.64 16.22
CA SER A 66 -8.46 -17.41 17.33
C SER A 66 -8.84 -16.12 18.05
N LYS A 67 -9.13 -16.24 19.34
CA LYS A 67 -9.46 -15.09 20.20
C LYS A 67 -8.36 -14.03 20.19
N THR A 68 -7.10 -14.44 20.19
CA THR A 68 -5.94 -13.56 20.34
C THR A 68 -5.45 -12.99 19.01
N LEU A 69 -5.59 -13.72 17.90
CA LEU A 69 -5.12 -13.29 16.58
C LEU A 69 -6.20 -12.63 15.71
N ASP A 70 -7.48 -13.00 15.85
CA ASP A 70 -8.54 -12.59 14.91
C ASP A 70 -9.45 -11.46 15.41
N ILE A 71 -9.44 -11.18 16.72
CA ILE A 71 -10.18 -10.05 17.29
C ILE A 71 -9.26 -8.85 17.33
N THR A 72 -9.69 -7.74 16.72
CA THR A 72 -8.91 -6.49 16.63
C THR A 72 -9.59 -5.33 17.35
N PHE A 73 -8.78 -4.40 17.84
CA PHE A 73 -9.23 -3.11 18.38
C PHE A 73 -8.38 -2.01 17.74
N GLY A 74 -8.90 -1.36 16.70
CA GLY A 74 -8.09 -0.49 15.83
C GLY A 74 -7.25 -1.32 14.86
N GLU A 75 -5.98 -0.95 14.66
CA GLU A 75 -5.04 -1.67 13.77
C GLU A 75 -4.39 -2.90 14.43
N GLN A 76 -4.55 -3.07 15.74
CA GLN A 76 -3.90 -4.14 16.48
C GLN A 76 -4.86 -5.26 16.85
N ASN A 77 -4.39 -6.50 16.76
CA ASN A 77 -5.10 -7.64 17.32
C ASN A 77 -4.97 -7.69 18.85
N MET A 78 -5.79 -8.54 19.48
CA MET A 78 -5.84 -8.68 20.94
C MET A 78 -4.49 -9.07 21.54
N LEU A 79 -3.73 -9.96 20.89
CA LEU A 79 -2.40 -10.36 21.36
C LEU A 79 -1.43 -9.17 21.39
N GLN A 80 -1.39 -8.39 20.30
CA GLN A 80 -0.54 -7.21 20.17
C GLN A 80 -0.88 -6.19 21.26
N ARG A 81 -2.16 -5.90 21.47
CA ARG A 81 -2.62 -4.99 22.52
C ARG A 81 -2.32 -5.48 23.93
N SER A 82 -2.43 -6.77 24.19
CA SER A 82 -2.16 -7.32 25.54
C SER A 82 -0.68 -7.22 25.92
N ARG A 83 0.20 -6.97 24.95
CA ARG A 83 1.65 -6.96 25.13
C ARG A 83 2.31 -5.59 24.99
N GLN A 84 1.64 -4.63 24.33
CA GLN A 84 2.21 -3.33 23.97
C GLN A 84 2.76 -2.50 25.16
N HIS A 85 2.38 -2.85 26.39
CA HIS A 85 2.74 -2.15 27.60
C HIS A 85 3.59 -2.99 28.57
N LEU A 86 4.08 -4.16 28.14
CA LEU A 86 5.02 -4.96 28.92
C LEU A 86 6.35 -4.21 29.08
N PRO A 87 6.84 -3.96 30.31
CA PRO A 87 8.10 -3.29 30.55
C PRO A 87 9.27 -4.15 30.07
N GLY A 88 10.10 -3.61 29.20
CA GLY A 88 11.22 -4.37 28.66
C GLY A 88 11.53 -4.05 27.21
N THR A 89 12.71 -4.52 26.79
CA THR A 89 13.15 -4.46 25.38
C THR A 89 13.39 -5.86 24.81
N ARG A 90 13.37 -6.90 25.64
CA ARG A 90 13.59 -8.28 25.20
C ARG A 90 12.42 -8.76 24.34
N PRO A 91 12.65 -9.66 23.36
CA PRO A 91 11.55 -10.26 22.62
C PRO A 91 10.63 -11.04 23.55
N ASP A 92 9.32 -10.81 23.49
CA ASP A 92 8.36 -11.57 24.30
C ASP A 92 8.28 -13.01 23.80
N ILE A 93 8.18 -13.97 24.72
CA ILE A 93 7.95 -15.38 24.39
C ILE A 93 6.43 -15.63 24.40
N VAL A 94 5.81 -15.65 23.23
CA VAL A 94 4.38 -15.89 23.09
C VAL A 94 4.11 -17.39 23.03
N VAL A 95 3.37 -17.92 24.00
CA VAL A 95 2.98 -19.33 23.98
C VAL A 95 1.66 -19.49 23.23
N ILE A 96 1.69 -20.23 22.13
CA ILE A 96 0.56 -20.43 21.22
C ILE A 96 0.20 -21.92 21.12
N ASN A 97 -0.96 -22.23 20.55
CA ASN A 97 -1.35 -23.61 20.27
C ASN A 97 -0.94 -24.04 18.84
N PRO A 98 -1.00 -25.35 18.50
CA PRO A 98 -0.57 -25.84 17.19
C PRO A 98 -1.36 -25.26 16.01
N GLU A 99 -2.63 -24.93 16.20
CA GLU A 99 -3.48 -24.33 15.15
C GLU A 99 -3.00 -22.91 14.79
N MET A 100 -2.65 -22.11 15.79
CA MET A 100 -2.05 -20.79 15.60
C MET A 100 -0.67 -20.88 14.96
N ALA A 101 0.17 -21.83 15.39
CA ALA A 101 1.50 -22.05 14.81
C ALA A 101 1.41 -22.36 13.31
N ALA A 102 0.53 -23.30 12.92
CA ALA A 102 0.30 -23.66 11.52
C ALA A 102 -0.20 -22.48 10.67
N ARG A 103 -0.92 -21.51 11.26
CA ARG A 103 -1.33 -20.27 10.59
C ARG A 103 -0.18 -19.29 10.41
N ILE A 104 0.67 -19.15 11.42
CA ILE A 104 1.84 -18.27 11.39
C ILE A 104 2.86 -18.78 10.36
N GLU A 105 3.13 -20.09 10.33
CA GLU A 105 4.05 -20.72 9.36
C GLU A 105 3.61 -20.56 7.89
N LYS A 106 2.29 -20.50 7.65
CA LYS A 106 1.73 -20.29 6.31
C LYS A 106 1.59 -18.82 5.91
N SER A 107 1.79 -17.90 6.86
CA SER A 107 1.67 -16.46 6.60
C SER A 107 2.93 -15.96 5.90
N GLU A 108 2.75 -15.17 4.83
CA GLU A 108 3.85 -14.40 4.23
C GLU A 108 4.32 -13.25 5.15
N SER A 109 3.57 -12.93 6.21
CA SER A 109 3.88 -11.86 7.17
C SER A 109 3.57 -12.27 8.62
N PRO A 110 4.39 -13.15 9.25
CA PRO A 110 4.23 -13.57 10.64
C PRO A 110 4.17 -12.41 11.65
N GLU A 111 4.93 -11.34 11.40
CA GLU A 111 4.98 -10.14 12.24
C GLU A 111 3.62 -9.40 12.31
N GLN A 112 2.78 -9.51 11.28
CA GLN A 112 1.42 -8.94 11.32
C GLN A 112 0.51 -9.66 12.33
N LEU A 113 0.77 -10.94 12.60
CA LEU A 113 -0.01 -11.73 13.55
C LEU A 113 0.54 -11.59 14.98
N LEU A 114 1.85 -11.72 15.15
CA LEU A 114 2.46 -11.67 16.48
C LEU A 114 2.75 -10.24 16.95
N GLY A 115 2.84 -9.28 16.05
CA GLY A 115 3.40 -7.96 16.34
C GLY A 115 4.93 -7.96 16.39
N PRO A 116 5.54 -6.78 16.58
CA PRO A 116 6.99 -6.65 16.64
C PRO A 116 7.57 -7.30 17.90
N ASN A 117 8.89 -7.57 17.85
CA ASN A 117 9.68 -8.03 18.99
C ASN A 117 9.09 -9.24 19.73
N ALA A 118 8.71 -10.28 18.98
CA ALA A 118 8.09 -11.48 19.51
C ALA A 118 8.76 -12.74 18.96
N VAL A 119 8.92 -13.74 19.82
CA VAL A 119 9.17 -15.14 19.42
C VAL A 119 8.02 -15.99 19.96
N TYR A 120 7.80 -17.18 19.41
CA TYR A 120 6.75 -18.06 19.91
C TYR A 120 7.25 -19.43 20.34
N ALA A 121 6.54 -20.02 21.30
CA ALA A 121 6.67 -21.41 21.71
C ALA A 121 5.32 -22.10 21.54
N VAL A 122 5.34 -23.38 21.15
CA VAL A 122 4.11 -24.14 20.90
C VAL A 122 3.78 -25.02 22.10
N GLN A 123 2.60 -24.81 22.68
CA GLN A 123 2.02 -25.71 23.65
C GLN A 123 1.23 -26.81 22.92
N GLU A 124 1.84 -27.98 22.75
CA GLU A 124 1.24 -29.12 22.04
C GLU A 124 -0.08 -29.60 22.68
N GLU A 125 -0.07 -29.75 24.00
CA GLU A 125 -1.25 -30.11 24.79
C GLU A 125 -1.69 -28.92 25.64
N MET A 126 -2.90 -28.41 25.41
CA MET A 126 -3.49 -27.29 26.17
C MET A 126 -3.94 -27.73 27.58
N ASN A 127 -2.97 -28.13 28.40
CA ASN A 127 -3.11 -28.64 29.76
C ASN A 127 -2.98 -27.52 30.82
N GLY A 128 -3.44 -26.30 30.50
CA GLY A 128 -3.45 -25.16 31.42
C GLY A 128 -2.26 -24.22 31.27
N THR A 129 -2.29 -23.15 32.06
CA THR A 129 -1.33 -22.03 32.03
C THR A 129 0.06 -22.40 32.53
N GLY A 130 0.14 -23.34 33.48
CA GLY A 130 1.41 -23.91 33.95
C GLY A 130 2.09 -24.73 32.86
N GLY A 131 1.33 -25.51 32.09
CA GLY A 131 1.86 -26.25 30.94
C GLY A 131 2.25 -25.34 29.77
N ALA A 132 1.55 -24.21 29.58
CA ALA A 132 1.97 -23.18 28.65
C ALA A 132 3.33 -22.59 29.04
N LEU A 133 3.55 -22.33 30.34
CA LEU A 133 4.84 -21.88 30.84
C LEU A 133 5.94 -22.97 30.70
N GLN A 134 5.59 -24.25 30.86
CA GLN A 134 6.50 -25.36 30.57
C GLN A 134 6.95 -25.41 29.09
N ALA A 135 6.03 -25.14 28.16
CA ALA A 135 6.34 -25.08 26.73
C ALA A 135 7.36 -23.98 26.39
N ALA A 136 7.41 -22.89 27.16
CA ALA A 136 8.37 -21.81 27.00
C ALA A 136 9.77 -22.11 27.59
N LEU A 137 9.94 -23.19 28.38
CA LEU A 137 11.19 -23.48 29.09
C LEU A 137 12.44 -23.58 28.22
N PRO A 138 12.42 -24.18 27.00
CA PRO A 138 13.59 -24.21 26.14
C PRO A 138 14.12 -22.80 25.84
N THR A 139 13.24 -21.90 25.42
CA THR A 139 13.58 -20.49 25.14
C THR A 139 13.96 -19.72 26.41
N LEU A 140 13.26 -19.95 27.52
CA LEU A 140 13.56 -19.32 28.81
C LEU A 140 14.95 -19.68 29.34
N ARG A 141 15.41 -20.92 29.11
CA ARG A 141 16.75 -21.36 29.55
C ARG A 141 17.85 -20.57 28.87
N GLU A 142 17.65 -20.14 27.63
CA GLU A 142 18.60 -19.34 26.84
C GLU A 142 18.62 -17.86 27.23
N SER A 143 17.53 -17.33 27.79
CA SER A 143 17.45 -15.93 28.24
C SER A 143 18.43 -15.64 29.38
N ASP A 144 19.14 -14.51 29.35
CA ASP A 144 20.05 -14.07 30.43
C ASP A 144 19.35 -13.17 31.47
N ALA A 145 18.02 -13.01 31.39
CA ALA A 145 17.24 -12.27 32.36
C ALA A 145 17.20 -12.96 33.74
N GLU A 146 17.35 -12.17 34.80
CA GLU A 146 17.18 -12.63 36.19
C GLU A 146 15.71 -12.91 36.51
N TRP A 147 14.80 -12.16 35.89
CA TRP A 147 13.36 -12.20 36.17
C TRP A 147 12.58 -12.65 34.94
N ILE A 148 11.63 -13.56 35.17
CA ILE A 148 10.65 -14.00 34.19
C ILE A 148 9.31 -13.34 34.52
N GLY A 149 8.77 -12.57 33.58
CA GLY A 149 7.42 -12.03 33.65
C GLY A 149 6.45 -12.99 32.97
N VAL A 150 5.26 -13.17 33.53
CA VAL A 150 4.16 -13.93 32.92
C VAL A 150 2.95 -13.01 32.80
N SER A 151 2.35 -12.97 31.61
CA SER A 151 1.12 -12.24 31.31
C SER A 151 0.24 -13.05 30.35
N PHE A 152 -0.98 -12.56 30.08
CA PHE A 152 -1.92 -13.23 29.18
C PHE A 152 -2.09 -12.47 27.87
N GLY A 153 -2.32 -13.21 26.78
CA GLY A 153 -2.53 -12.64 25.44
C GLY A 153 -3.97 -12.19 25.16
N ASP A 154 -4.85 -12.21 26.16
CA ASP A 154 -6.27 -11.90 26.06
C ASP A 154 -6.75 -10.75 26.95
N GLU A 155 -5.82 -9.93 27.43
CA GLU A 155 -6.03 -8.79 28.32
C GLU A 155 -5.69 -7.46 27.59
N PRO A 156 -6.40 -7.09 26.51
CA PRO A 156 -6.02 -5.99 25.61
C PRO A 156 -6.27 -4.57 26.17
N PHE A 157 -6.82 -4.48 27.39
CA PHE A 157 -7.22 -3.23 28.05
C PHE A 157 -6.33 -2.91 29.26
N LEU A 158 -5.26 -3.66 29.48
CA LEU A 158 -4.30 -3.38 30.54
C LEU A 158 -3.39 -2.22 30.14
N GLU A 159 -3.31 -1.22 31.00
CA GLU A 159 -2.50 -0.02 30.80
C GLU A 159 -1.06 -0.21 31.31
N ARG A 160 -0.14 0.65 30.87
CA ARG A 160 1.29 0.62 31.28
C ARG A 160 1.51 0.58 32.79
N ASP A 161 0.69 1.32 33.53
CA ASP A 161 0.87 1.50 34.96
C ASP A 161 0.79 0.18 35.75
N ILE A 162 -0.10 -0.75 35.38
CA ILE A 162 -0.22 -2.02 36.12
C ILE A 162 1.07 -2.85 36.05
N PHE A 163 1.72 -2.89 34.90
CA PHE A 163 2.94 -3.66 34.71
C PHE A 163 4.15 -2.95 35.33
N ALA A 164 4.27 -1.63 35.11
CA ALA A 164 5.35 -0.81 35.67
C ALA A 164 5.33 -0.84 37.21
N GLN A 165 4.16 -0.65 37.82
CA GLN A 165 4.00 -0.71 39.27
C GLN A 165 4.26 -2.11 39.84
N THR A 166 3.84 -3.17 39.13
CA THR A 166 4.12 -4.56 39.54
C THR A 166 5.63 -4.85 39.53
N LEU A 167 6.34 -4.45 38.48
CA LEU A 167 7.79 -4.61 38.37
C LEU A 167 8.51 -3.83 39.47
N LEU A 168 8.15 -2.58 39.69
CA LEU A 168 8.77 -1.76 40.72
C LEU A 168 8.53 -2.32 42.12
N SER A 169 7.30 -2.79 42.42
CA SER A 169 6.98 -3.45 43.69
C SER A 169 7.81 -4.73 43.90
N HIS A 170 7.97 -5.55 42.86
CA HIS A 170 8.81 -6.75 42.90
C HIS A 170 10.27 -6.43 43.23
N LEU A 171 10.84 -5.45 42.54
CA LEU A 171 12.23 -5.03 42.72
C LEU A 171 12.48 -4.42 44.11
N VAL A 172 11.59 -3.53 44.56
CA VAL A 172 11.71 -2.85 45.87
C VAL A 172 11.53 -3.81 47.04
N SER A 173 10.61 -4.77 46.94
CA SER A 173 10.42 -5.79 47.98
C SER A 173 11.56 -6.82 48.03
N GLY A 174 12.39 -6.88 46.98
CA GLY A 174 13.43 -7.90 46.83
C GLY A 174 12.84 -9.31 46.86
N ALA A 175 11.63 -9.47 46.30
CA ALA A 175 10.90 -10.73 46.27
C ALA A 175 11.50 -11.68 45.23
N ASP A 176 11.39 -12.99 45.48
CA ASP A 176 11.72 -14.02 44.50
C ASP A 176 10.52 -14.33 43.60
N VAL A 177 9.30 -14.04 44.07
CA VAL A 177 8.07 -14.07 43.26
C VAL A 177 7.09 -12.99 43.71
N THR A 178 6.53 -12.28 42.74
CA THR A 178 5.44 -11.29 42.94
C THR A 178 4.25 -11.66 42.07
N LEU A 179 3.05 -11.68 42.65
CA LEU A 179 1.80 -11.70 41.91
C LEU A 179 1.13 -10.32 41.97
N CYS A 180 0.66 -9.83 40.83
CA CYS A 180 -0.25 -8.70 40.81
C CYS A 180 -1.67 -9.16 41.12
N GLY A 181 -2.28 -8.53 42.12
CA GLY A 181 -3.67 -8.69 42.48
C GLY A 181 -4.44 -7.39 42.30
N LYS A 182 -5.77 -7.49 42.32
CA LYS A 182 -6.67 -6.34 42.32
C LYS A 182 -7.80 -6.53 43.32
N ILE A 183 -8.50 -5.44 43.63
CA ILE A 183 -9.71 -5.49 44.44
C ILE A 183 -10.84 -6.06 43.57
N PRO A 184 -11.47 -7.19 43.96
CA PRO A 184 -12.51 -7.79 43.17
C PRO A 184 -13.87 -7.12 43.39
N GLU A 185 -14.69 -7.08 42.36
CA GLU A 185 -16.10 -6.70 42.44
C GLU A 185 -16.95 -7.71 43.23
N THR A 186 -16.53 -8.98 43.23
CA THR A 186 -17.13 -10.09 43.98
C THR A 186 -16.08 -11.18 44.19
N VAL A 187 -16.21 -11.99 45.24
CA VAL A 187 -15.31 -13.13 45.47
C VAL A 187 -15.76 -14.41 44.76
N VAL A 188 -17.03 -14.51 44.38
CA VAL A 188 -17.57 -15.70 43.71
C VAL A 188 -16.96 -15.84 42.31
N ASP A 189 -16.52 -17.05 41.97
CA ASP A 189 -15.89 -17.37 40.68
C ASP A 189 -14.59 -16.59 40.39
N LYS A 190 -13.96 -16.02 41.42
CA LYS A 190 -12.65 -15.34 41.33
C LYS A 190 -11.58 -16.09 42.10
N GLY A 191 -10.33 -15.97 41.65
CA GLY A 191 -9.19 -16.42 42.44
C GLY A 191 -9.04 -15.58 43.71
N GLY A 192 -8.70 -16.19 44.83
CA GLY A 192 -8.43 -15.50 46.10
C GLY A 192 -6.94 -15.48 46.40
N LEU A 193 -6.42 -14.39 46.96
CA LEU A 193 -5.05 -14.30 47.48
C LEU A 193 -5.06 -14.56 48.99
N PHE A 194 -4.22 -15.46 49.47
CA PHE A 194 -4.14 -15.86 50.89
C PHE A 194 -2.82 -15.43 51.52
N PHE A 195 -2.88 -15.06 52.80
CA PHE A 195 -1.73 -14.54 53.56
C PHE A 195 -1.63 -15.29 54.90
N ASP A 196 -0.41 -15.47 55.41
CA ASP A 196 -0.22 -16.03 56.74
C ASP A 196 -0.41 -14.99 57.85
N ALA A 197 -0.29 -15.42 59.11
CA ALA A 197 -0.48 -14.55 60.28
C ALA A 197 0.54 -13.40 60.38
N ASP A 198 1.70 -13.53 59.72
CA ASP A 198 2.72 -12.49 59.65
C ASP A 198 2.54 -11.59 58.41
N GLY A 199 1.46 -11.79 57.65
CA GLY A 199 1.13 -11.04 56.44
C GLY A 199 1.93 -11.46 55.21
N ARG A 200 2.65 -12.59 55.25
CA ARG A 200 3.39 -13.09 54.08
C ARG A 200 2.43 -13.74 53.10
N PHE A 201 2.70 -13.51 51.81
CA PHE A 201 1.84 -14.01 50.76
C PHE A 201 2.03 -15.52 50.56
N ILE A 202 0.98 -16.30 50.82
CA ILE A 202 1.02 -17.76 50.70
C ILE A 202 0.89 -18.19 49.24
N GLY A 203 -0.03 -17.58 48.51
CA GLY A 203 -0.40 -18.01 47.17
C GLY A 203 -1.84 -17.64 46.83
N THR A 204 -2.29 -18.09 45.66
CA THR A 204 -3.65 -17.87 45.19
C THR A 204 -4.33 -19.20 44.88
N LYS A 205 -5.66 -19.22 44.98
CA LYS A 205 -6.48 -20.39 44.69
C LYS A 205 -7.73 -19.97 43.96
N GLU A 206 -8.13 -20.73 42.95
CA GLU A 206 -9.38 -20.51 42.22
C GLU A 206 -10.59 -20.83 43.10
N TRP A 207 -11.70 -20.08 42.95
CA TRP A 207 -12.92 -20.24 43.75
C TRP A 207 -13.41 -21.68 43.87
N TYR A 208 -13.33 -22.45 42.78
CA TYR A 208 -13.81 -23.83 42.72
C TYR A 208 -12.89 -24.83 43.41
N ASP A 209 -11.63 -24.48 43.62
CA ASP A 209 -10.65 -25.32 44.32
C ASP A 209 -10.59 -24.98 45.82
N MET A 210 -11.14 -23.83 46.23
CA MET A 210 -11.25 -23.43 47.62
C MET A 210 -12.13 -24.38 48.44
N THR A 211 -11.66 -24.70 49.64
CA THR A 211 -12.45 -25.31 50.72
C THR A 211 -13.52 -24.32 51.19
N GLU A 212 -14.57 -24.82 51.85
CA GLU A 212 -15.61 -23.95 52.40
C GLU A 212 -15.07 -22.94 53.44
N ALA A 213 -14.01 -23.30 54.17
CA ALA A 213 -13.34 -22.39 55.10
C ALA A 213 -12.60 -21.26 54.35
N GLU A 214 -11.87 -21.58 53.27
CA GLU A 214 -11.20 -20.58 52.42
C GLU A 214 -12.22 -19.66 51.72
N LYS A 215 -13.37 -20.19 51.27
CA LYS A 215 -14.45 -19.38 50.71
C LYS A 215 -15.05 -18.43 51.76
N GLN A 216 -15.24 -18.91 52.98
CA GLN A 216 -15.74 -18.07 54.08
C GLN A 216 -14.74 -16.96 54.42
N GLU A 217 -13.44 -17.27 54.48
CA GLU A 217 -12.38 -16.27 54.66
C GLU A 217 -12.44 -15.19 53.58
N MET A 218 -12.59 -15.58 52.32
CA MET A 218 -12.72 -14.63 51.20
C MET A 218 -13.96 -13.74 51.35
N TRP A 219 -15.09 -14.28 51.78
CA TRP A 219 -16.29 -13.48 52.07
C TRP A 219 -16.06 -12.48 53.19
N ASP A 220 -15.47 -12.90 54.30
CA ASP A 220 -15.19 -12.04 55.45
C ASP A 220 -14.25 -10.90 55.05
N ARG A 221 -13.20 -11.21 54.30
CA ARG A 221 -12.26 -10.21 53.76
C ARG A 221 -12.93 -9.27 52.77
N TRP A 222 -13.83 -9.76 51.93
CA TRP A 222 -14.55 -8.92 50.96
C TRP A 222 -15.45 -7.90 51.67
N HIS A 223 -16.17 -8.33 52.71
CA HIS A 223 -16.97 -7.43 53.54
C HIS A 223 -16.14 -6.37 54.27
N ASN A 224 -14.88 -6.67 54.60
CA ASN A 224 -13.95 -5.74 55.24
C ASN A 224 -13.13 -4.90 54.25
N GLY A 225 -13.26 -5.09 52.94
CA GLY A 225 -12.48 -4.37 51.93
C GLY A 225 -11.03 -4.86 51.78
N GLU A 226 -10.74 -6.08 52.22
CA GLU A 226 -9.40 -6.69 52.27
C GLU A 226 -9.28 -7.96 51.42
N ALA A 227 -10.29 -8.26 50.60
CA ALA A 227 -10.23 -9.34 49.61
C ALA A 227 -9.49 -8.89 48.35
N TYR A 228 -8.66 -9.77 47.80
CA TYR A 228 -7.91 -9.54 46.56
C TYR A 228 -8.03 -10.74 45.64
N THR A 229 -8.11 -10.49 44.34
CA THR A 229 -8.09 -11.50 43.28
C THR A 229 -6.82 -11.42 42.44
N ASN A 230 -6.39 -12.54 41.89
CA ASN A 230 -5.25 -12.56 40.97
C ASN A 230 -5.62 -11.88 39.64
N THR A 231 -4.62 -11.23 39.02
CA THR A 231 -4.68 -10.78 37.61
C THR A 231 -3.90 -11.74 36.69
N GLY A 232 -3.15 -12.67 37.29
CA GLY A 232 -2.22 -13.60 36.64
C GLY A 232 -0.90 -12.98 36.17
N ILE A 233 -0.73 -11.66 36.25
CA ILE A 233 0.56 -11.01 36.01
C ILE A 233 1.51 -11.41 37.14
N THR A 234 2.57 -12.13 36.79
CA THR A 234 3.52 -12.68 37.76
C THR A 234 4.94 -12.32 37.36
N LEU A 235 5.77 -11.94 38.33
CA LEU A 235 7.22 -11.84 38.16
C LEU A 235 7.88 -12.87 39.07
N ILE A 236 8.81 -13.65 38.54
CA ILE A 236 9.49 -14.71 39.28
C ILE A 236 10.96 -14.76 38.91
N ARG A 237 11.84 -14.99 39.90
CA ARG A 237 13.25 -15.24 39.64
C ARG A 237 13.40 -16.46 38.74
N LYS A 238 14.21 -16.35 37.68
CA LYS A 238 14.43 -17.43 36.71
C LYS A 238 14.84 -18.74 37.39
N SER A 239 15.78 -18.71 38.34
CA SER A 239 16.19 -19.91 39.09
C SER A 239 15.03 -20.51 39.89
N ALA A 240 14.24 -19.67 40.57
CA ALA A 240 13.10 -20.11 41.37
C ALA A 240 12.04 -20.82 40.51
N LEU A 241 11.76 -20.30 39.30
CA LEU A 241 10.89 -20.92 38.32
C LEU A 241 11.43 -22.27 37.85
N LEU A 242 12.68 -22.31 37.36
CA LEU A 242 13.27 -23.51 36.76
C LEU A 242 13.36 -24.69 37.74
N GLU A 243 13.61 -24.41 39.02
CA GLU A 243 13.69 -25.44 40.06
C GLU A 243 12.33 -26.01 40.48
N ARG A 244 11.21 -25.31 40.19
CA ARG A 244 9.89 -25.61 40.76
C ARG A 244 8.81 -25.92 39.72
N ILE A 245 9.00 -25.58 38.45
CA ILE A 245 7.99 -25.78 37.40
C ILE A 245 7.55 -27.24 37.23
N ASP A 246 8.45 -28.19 37.48
CA ASP A 246 8.14 -29.62 37.38
C ASP A 246 7.37 -30.15 38.61
N ARG A 247 7.20 -29.35 39.67
CA ARG A 247 6.40 -29.70 40.86
C ARG A 247 4.91 -29.43 40.69
N LEU A 248 4.51 -28.67 39.66
CA LEU A 248 3.11 -28.33 39.41
C LEU A 248 2.24 -29.58 39.33
N GLN A 249 1.07 -29.53 39.97
CA GLN A 249 0.12 -30.64 40.02
C GLN A 249 -1.15 -30.31 39.24
N PRO A 250 -1.75 -31.30 38.56
CA PRO A 250 -3.00 -31.09 37.82
C PRO A 250 -4.18 -30.86 38.78
N HIS A 251 -5.02 -29.87 38.48
CA HIS A 251 -6.24 -29.60 39.24
C HIS A 251 -7.43 -30.42 38.70
N PRO A 252 -7.97 -31.40 39.46
CA PRO A 252 -9.00 -32.31 38.96
C PRO A 252 -10.33 -31.62 38.67
N ASN A 253 -10.64 -30.52 39.36
CA ASN A 253 -11.87 -29.74 39.13
C ASN A 253 -11.78 -28.82 37.90
N ARG A 254 -10.62 -28.78 37.24
CA ARG A 254 -10.31 -27.95 36.07
C ARG A 254 -9.71 -28.79 34.94
N ASN A 255 -10.32 -29.93 34.63
CA ASN A 255 -9.88 -30.81 33.54
C ASN A 255 -8.40 -31.23 33.61
N ASN A 256 -7.84 -31.38 34.81
CA ASN A 256 -6.43 -31.70 35.05
C ASN A 256 -5.45 -30.64 34.51
N GLU A 257 -5.86 -29.36 34.48
CA GLU A 257 -4.99 -28.24 34.10
C GLU A 257 -3.91 -27.97 35.16
N LEU A 258 -2.71 -27.61 34.71
CA LEU A 258 -1.62 -27.07 35.52
C LEU A 258 -1.77 -25.55 35.59
N HIS A 259 -1.65 -24.95 36.77
CA HIS A 259 -1.73 -23.50 36.95
C HIS A 259 -0.36 -22.91 37.30
N GLN A 260 0.08 -21.90 36.55
CA GLN A 260 1.37 -21.24 36.79
C GLN A 260 1.46 -20.55 38.15
N VAL A 261 0.33 -20.08 38.68
CA VAL A 261 0.27 -19.36 39.96
C VAL A 261 0.56 -20.26 41.17
N ASP A 262 0.50 -21.59 41.03
CA ASP A 262 0.87 -22.52 42.10
C ASP A 262 2.38 -22.47 42.42
N LEU A 263 3.20 -21.97 41.50
CA LEU A 263 4.62 -21.70 41.76
C LEU A 263 4.82 -20.79 42.98
N ILE A 264 3.90 -19.86 43.23
CA ILE A 264 3.95 -18.95 44.38
C ILE A 264 3.90 -19.75 45.68
N ARG A 265 3.01 -20.75 45.75
CA ARG A 265 2.87 -21.61 46.91
C ARG A 265 4.14 -22.43 47.13
N HIS A 266 4.75 -22.96 46.07
CA HIS A 266 6.03 -23.67 46.17
C HIS A 266 7.18 -22.76 46.61
N CYS A 267 7.22 -21.50 46.16
CA CYS A 267 8.18 -20.53 46.64
C CYS A 267 7.99 -20.24 48.13
N TYR A 268 6.75 -20.06 48.59
CA TYR A 268 6.42 -19.86 50.01
C TYR A 268 6.87 -21.05 50.87
N GLU A 269 6.53 -22.28 50.46
CA GLU A 269 6.87 -23.52 51.19
C GLU A 269 8.37 -23.74 51.32
N ASP A 270 9.15 -23.31 50.32
CA ASP A 270 10.60 -23.40 50.33
C ASP A 270 11.28 -22.22 51.05
N GLY A 271 10.50 -21.29 51.62
CA GLY A 271 10.99 -20.14 52.39
C GLY A 271 11.54 -18.99 51.55
N LEU A 272 11.25 -18.95 50.24
CA LEU A 272 11.58 -17.83 49.37
C LEU A 272 10.71 -16.60 49.68
N LYS A 273 11.16 -15.42 49.24
CA LYS A 273 10.42 -14.18 49.47
C LYS A 273 9.26 -14.05 48.49
N THR A 274 8.03 -14.14 48.99
CA THR A 274 6.80 -13.95 48.21
C THR A 274 6.23 -12.54 48.44
N ASN A 275 5.70 -11.93 47.39
CA ASN A 275 5.06 -10.62 47.44
C ASN A 275 3.74 -10.61 46.66
N ALA A 276 2.77 -9.83 47.14
CA ALA A 276 1.53 -9.55 46.42
C ALA A 276 1.43 -8.03 46.24
N PHE A 277 1.48 -7.58 44.98
CA PHE A 277 1.24 -6.18 44.65
C PHE A 277 -0.24 -5.99 44.35
N ILE A 278 -0.92 -5.07 45.05
CA ILE A 278 -2.34 -4.80 44.82
C ILE A 278 -2.50 -3.53 43.99
N TYR A 279 -2.89 -3.71 42.73
CA TYR A 279 -3.27 -2.61 41.85
C TYR A 279 -4.64 -2.06 42.23
N ARG A 280 -4.75 -0.73 42.33
CA ARG A 280 -5.91 -0.05 42.91
C ARG A 280 -6.78 0.69 41.89
N ASP A 281 -6.27 0.93 40.69
CA ASP A 281 -7.05 1.57 39.64
C ASP A 281 -7.99 0.56 38.95
N GLU A 282 -8.92 1.08 38.16
CA GLU A 282 -9.90 0.26 37.47
C GLU A 282 -9.25 -0.61 36.39
N VAL A 283 -9.56 -1.90 36.40
CA VAL A 283 -9.07 -2.86 35.41
C VAL A 283 -10.26 -3.47 34.69
N LEU A 284 -10.43 -3.10 33.42
CA LEU A 284 -11.38 -3.74 32.52
C LEU A 284 -11.03 -5.22 32.38
N SER A 285 -12.06 -6.06 32.34
CA SER A 285 -11.86 -7.51 32.20
C SER A 285 -11.35 -7.85 30.80
N GLY A 286 -10.41 -8.80 30.73
CA GLY A 286 -9.97 -9.41 29.48
C GLY A 286 -11.10 -10.04 28.68
N VAL A 287 -10.80 -10.34 27.43
CA VAL A 287 -11.80 -10.78 26.47
C VAL A 287 -11.98 -12.29 26.60
N ASN A 288 -13.19 -12.69 26.99
CA ASN A 288 -13.58 -14.09 27.06
C ASN A 288 -14.90 -14.39 26.34
N ARG A 289 -15.69 -13.36 26.05
CA ARG A 289 -16.97 -13.40 25.31
C ARG A 289 -17.12 -12.13 24.47
N TRP A 290 -18.01 -12.15 23.49
CA TRP A 290 -18.32 -10.96 22.66
C TRP A 290 -18.81 -9.77 23.48
N SER A 291 -19.49 -9.99 24.62
CA SER A 291 -19.87 -8.91 25.52
C SER A 291 -18.66 -8.15 26.07
N ASN A 292 -17.52 -8.82 26.29
CA ASN A 292 -16.30 -8.14 26.73
C ASN A 292 -15.71 -7.26 25.61
N VAL A 293 -15.77 -7.73 24.36
CA VAL A 293 -15.34 -6.95 23.19
C VAL A 293 -16.15 -5.66 23.09
N LEU A 294 -17.48 -5.74 23.13
CA LEU A 294 -18.36 -4.58 23.02
C LEU A 294 -18.14 -3.56 24.14
N SER A 295 -18.03 -4.02 25.40
CA SER A 295 -17.73 -3.13 26.53
C SER A 295 -16.35 -2.51 26.43
N GLY A 296 -15.36 -3.28 25.96
CA GLY A 296 -14.00 -2.82 25.73
C GLY A 296 -13.89 -1.76 24.65
N GLU A 297 -14.51 -1.98 23.48
CA GLU A 297 -14.59 -0.99 22.40
C GLU A 297 -15.21 0.32 22.88
N ALA A 298 -16.32 0.25 23.62
CA ALA A 298 -16.99 1.44 24.15
C ALA A 298 -16.07 2.23 25.10
N ALA A 299 -15.31 1.54 25.96
CA ALA A 299 -14.36 2.16 26.86
C ALA A 299 -13.18 2.79 26.11
N LEU A 300 -12.60 2.08 25.13
CA LEU A 300 -11.50 2.58 24.30
C LEU A 300 -11.92 3.81 23.48
N PHE A 301 -13.13 3.82 22.93
CA PHE A 301 -13.65 5.01 22.25
C PHE A 301 -13.83 6.17 23.24
N ALA A 302 -14.32 5.91 24.46
CA ALA A 302 -14.47 6.96 25.47
C ALA A 302 -13.12 7.56 25.88
N GLN A 303 -12.10 6.74 26.12
CA GLN A 303 -10.74 7.18 26.42
C GLN A 303 -10.15 8.00 25.27
N THR A 304 -10.31 7.53 24.02
CA THR A 304 -9.82 8.24 22.83
C THR A 304 -10.50 9.61 22.68
N ARG A 305 -11.83 9.68 22.88
CA ARG A 305 -12.57 10.95 22.84
C ARG A 305 -12.07 11.93 23.90
N GLU A 306 -11.87 11.47 25.13
CA GLU A 306 -11.38 12.29 26.23
C GLU A 306 -9.96 12.81 25.95
N ARG A 307 -9.05 11.94 25.49
CA ARG A 307 -7.68 12.35 25.12
C ARG A 307 -7.68 13.39 24.00
N LEU A 308 -8.50 13.21 22.97
CA LEU A 308 -8.63 14.19 21.88
C LEU A 308 -9.24 15.52 22.37
N ALA A 309 -10.25 15.47 23.26
CA ALA A 309 -10.84 16.66 23.87
C ALA A 309 -9.81 17.47 24.67
N GLN A 310 -8.91 16.80 25.40
CA GLN A 310 -7.80 17.44 26.11
C GLN A 310 -6.78 18.11 25.16
N LYS A 311 -6.65 17.62 23.92
CA LYS A 311 -5.87 18.26 22.84
C LYS A 311 -6.62 19.42 22.13
N GLY A 312 -7.82 19.77 22.59
CA GLY A 312 -8.63 20.84 21.99
C GLY A 312 -9.42 20.42 20.76
N VAL A 313 -9.59 19.11 20.53
CA VAL A 313 -10.40 18.54 19.45
C VAL A 313 -11.83 18.32 19.96
N ARG A 314 -12.83 18.83 19.24
CA ARG A 314 -14.23 18.50 19.51
C ARG A 314 -14.52 17.12 18.92
N VAL A 315 -15.09 16.21 19.72
CA VAL A 315 -15.53 14.91 19.22
C VAL A 315 -17.02 14.72 19.53
N ASP A 316 -17.78 14.22 18.55
CA ASP A 316 -19.17 13.89 18.77
C ASP A 316 -19.31 12.75 19.79
N SER A 317 -20.32 12.82 20.67
CA SER A 317 -20.52 11.85 21.75
C SER A 317 -20.76 10.41 21.26
N ALA A 318 -21.31 10.25 20.06
CA ALA A 318 -21.56 8.96 19.44
C ALA A 318 -20.40 8.51 18.52
N ALA A 319 -19.36 9.33 18.39
CA ALA A 319 -18.26 9.03 17.48
C ALA A 319 -17.43 7.82 17.97
N GLN A 320 -17.14 6.93 17.04
CA GLN A 320 -16.28 5.76 17.22
C GLN A 320 -14.92 6.11 16.61
N ILE A 321 -13.97 6.50 17.48
CA ILE A 321 -12.66 6.98 17.04
C ILE A 321 -11.59 5.96 17.41
N THR A 322 -10.80 5.59 16.42
CA THR A 322 -9.61 4.75 16.60
C THR A 322 -8.40 5.50 16.06
N VAL A 323 -7.29 5.41 16.77
CA VAL A 323 -6.01 5.98 16.34
C VAL A 323 -4.94 4.89 16.39
N GLY A 324 -4.00 4.93 15.46
CA GLY A 324 -2.85 4.00 15.43
C GLY A 324 -1.81 4.30 16.49
N SER A 325 -1.80 5.52 17.06
CA SER A 325 -0.89 5.91 18.15
C SER A 325 -1.54 6.92 19.11
N ASP A 326 -1.18 6.83 20.39
CA ASP A 326 -1.60 7.79 21.41
C ASP A 326 -0.99 9.19 21.23
N ASP A 327 0.12 9.27 20.50
CA ASP A 327 0.83 10.51 20.19
C ASP A 327 0.41 11.13 18.85
N ILE A 328 -0.79 10.79 18.36
CA ILE A 328 -1.31 11.34 17.10
C ILE A 328 -1.18 12.86 17.01
N GLU A 329 -0.65 13.32 15.89
CA GLU A 329 -0.48 14.73 15.54
C GLU A 329 -1.79 15.28 14.99
N ILE A 330 -2.56 15.96 15.84
CA ILE A 330 -3.81 16.61 15.47
C ILE A 330 -3.87 18.03 16.04
N GLY A 331 -4.16 18.98 15.16
CA GLY A 331 -4.34 20.39 15.50
C GLY A 331 -5.60 20.66 16.33
N THR A 332 -5.66 21.86 16.85
CA THR A 332 -6.75 22.35 17.69
C THR A 332 -8.01 22.64 16.89
N ALA A 333 -9.15 22.66 17.58
CA ALA A 333 -10.45 23.03 17.04
C ALA A 333 -10.89 22.20 15.81
N CYS A 334 -10.37 20.98 15.68
CA CYS A 334 -10.89 19.97 14.78
C CYS A 334 -12.25 19.44 15.29
N TYR A 335 -13.10 18.96 14.37
CA TYR A 335 -14.35 18.29 14.72
C TYR A 335 -14.45 16.89 14.08
N LEU A 336 -14.48 15.86 14.92
CA LEU A 336 -14.58 14.45 14.51
C LEU A 336 -15.99 13.88 14.75
N ILE A 337 -16.55 13.22 13.73
CA ILE A 337 -17.95 12.74 13.70
C ILE A 337 -18.03 11.34 13.09
N GLY A 338 -18.91 10.51 13.63
CA GLY A 338 -19.20 9.18 13.09
C GLY A 338 -18.03 8.23 13.33
N ARG A 339 -17.62 7.50 12.28
CA ARG A 339 -16.50 6.54 12.37
C ARG A 339 -15.23 7.17 11.84
N VAL A 340 -14.24 7.41 12.69
CA VAL A 340 -12.96 7.98 12.28
C VAL A 340 -11.83 7.03 12.66
N HIS A 341 -11.04 6.65 11.66
CA HIS A 341 -9.82 5.87 11.84
C HIS A 341 -8.62 6.68 11.35
N LEU A 342 -7.64 6.87 12.21
CA LEU A 342 -6.42 7.62 11.91
C LEU A 342 -5.20 6.74 12.20
N GLY A 343 -4.49 6.31 11.15
CA GLY A 343 -3.28 5.49 11.30
C GLY A 343 -2.14 6.22 12.03
N GLU A 344 -1.12 5.46 12.42
CA GLU A 344 0.01 5.95 13.25
C GLU A 344 0.74 7.19 12.67
N LYS A 345 0.95 7.22 11.35
CA LYS A 345 1.70 8.26 10.64
C LYS A 345 0.84 9.41 10.11
N VAL A 346 -0.44 9.45 10.48
CA VAL A 346 -1.37 10.49 10.04
C VAL A 346 -1.12 11.79 10.78
N GLN A 347 -1.07 12.89 10.04
CA GLN A 347 -0.92 14.24 10.59
C GLN A 347 -2.11 15.11 10.18
N ILE A 348 -2.71 15.83 11.13
CA ILE A 348 -3.87 16.69 10.92
C ILE A 348 -3.59 18.09 11.47
N GLY A 349 -3.79 19.11 10.65
CA GLY A 349 -3.66 20.53 10.99
C GLY A 349 -4.85 21.06 11.79
N ASP A 350 -4.91 22.36 11.98
CA ASP A 350 -5.94 23.01 12.79
C ASP A 350 -7.29 23.13 12.04
N TYR A 351 -8.39 23.22 12.79
CA TYR A 351 -9.72 23.57 12.27
C TYR A 351 -10.30 22.59 11.22
N CYS A 352 -9.85 21.34 11.19
CA CYS A 352 -10.35 20.34 10.25
C CYS A 352 -11.73 19.79 10.65
N ARG A 353 -12.51 19.31 9.68
CA ARG A 353 -13.73 18.55 9.91
C ARG A 353 -13.59 17.16 9.31
N LEU A 354 -13.69 16.13 10.15
CA LEU A 354 -13.53 14.74 9.75
C LEU A 354 -14.80 13.96 10.09
N GLU A 355 -15.52 13.51 9.06
CA GLU A 355 -16.77 12.78 9.19
C GLU A 355 -16.71 11.46 8.43
N ASN A 356 -16.83 10.34 9.12
CA ASN A 356 -16.77 9.01 8.50
C ASN A 356 -15.50 8.79 7.63
N VAL A 357 -14.31 9.04 8.21
CA VAL A 357 -13.04 9.01 7.47
C VAL A 357 -12.12 7.87 7.90
N THR A 358 -11.30 7.40 6.97
CA THR A 358 -10.20 6.46 7.24
C THR A 358 -8.95 7.01 6.58
N LEU A 359 -7.98 7.44 7.40
CA LEU A 359 -6.72 8.02 6.95
C LEU A 359 -5.60 7.08 7.37
N LEU A 360 -4.74 6.68 6.43
CA LEU A 360 -3.67 5.69 6.62
C LEU A 360 -2.37 6.15 5.97
N GLY A 361 -1.28 5.43 6.28
CA GLY A 361 0.05 5.73 5.73
C GLY A 361 0.54 7.12 6.13
N ALA A 362 1.36 7.74 5.28
CA ALA A 362 1.89 9.09 5.48
C ALA A 362 0.87 10.18 5.07
N THR A 363 -0.41 9.98 5.39
CA THR A 363 -1.47 10.93 5.03
C THR A 363 -1.37 12.19 5.88
N THR A 364 -1.35 13.36 5.23
CA THR A 364 -1.32 14.66 5.89
C THR A 364 -2.54 15.48 5.49
N VAL A 365 -3.24 16.04 6.47
CA VAL A 365 -4.40 16.92 6.28
C VAL A 365 -4.03 18.30 6.79
N GLY A 366 -3.83 19.27 5.91
CA GLY A 366 -3.55 20.64 6.32
C GLY A 366 -4.77 21.37 6.90
N ASP A 367 -4.55 22.59 7.38
CA ASP A 367 -5.57 23.37 8.10
C ASP A 367 -6.87 23.59 7.31
N SER A 368 -8.00 23.62 8.04
CA SER A 368 -9.33 23.94 7.49
C SER A 368 -9.80 23.06 6.33
N VAL A 369 -9.36 21.80 6.29
CA VAL A 369 -9.85 20.80 5.34
C VAL A 369 -11.07 20.07 5.90
N GLY A 370 -12.09 19.89 5.06
CA GLY A 370 -13.31 19.13 5.38
C GLY A 370 -13.39 17.84 4.58
N LEU A 371 -13.41 16.71 5.29
CA LEU A 371 -13.49 15.36 4.74
C LEU A 371 -14.77 14.68 5.25
N GLU A 372 -15.57 14.14 4.32
CA GLU A 372 -16.81 13.40 4.61
C GLU A 372 -16.84 12.10 3.81
N GLY A 373 -16.86 10.93 4.45
CA GLY A 373 -16.87 9.66 3.74
C GLY A 373 -15.60 9.41 2.92
N VAL A 374 -14.44 9.85 3.42
CA VAL A 374 -13.16 9.79 2.70
C VAL A 374 -12.30 8.64 3.21
N SER A 375 -11.77 7.83 2.30
CA SER A 375 -10.68 6.89 2.56
C SER A 375 -9.42 7.36 1.84
N ALA A 376 -8.31 7.53 2.57
CA ALA A 376 -7.08 8.06 2.00
C ALA A 376 -5.84 7.35 2.57
N THR A 377 -4.93 6.93 1.70
CA THR A 377 -3.62 6.38 2.06
C THR A 377 -2.52 7.19 1.39
N ASP A 378 -1.44 7.49 2.11
CA ASP A 378 -0.28 8.25 1.61
C ASP A 378 -0.67 9.56 0.87
N THR A 379 -1.74 10.22 1.33
CA THR A 379 -2.35 11.35 0.62
C THR A 379 -2.07 12.68 1.33
N THR A 380 -1.69 13.71 0.58
CA THR A 380 -1.50 15.07 1.10
C THR A 380 -2.68 15.96 0.71
N PHE A 381 -3.44 16.43 1.69
CA PHE A 381 -4.44 17.49 1.50
C PHE A 381 -3.82 18.83 1.92
N LYS A 382 -3.57 19.73 0.97
CA LYS A 382 -2.98 21.04 1.28
C LYS A 382 -3.92 21.87 2.15
N GLY A 383 -3.34 22.52 3.17
CA GLY A 383 -4.06 23.41 4.07
C GLY A 383 -4.58 24.66 3.37
N ASN A 384 -5.63 25.22 3.94
CA ASN A 384 -6.28 26.43 3.43
C ASN A 384 -5.84 27.64 4.25
N PRO A 385 -5.60 28.82 3.62
CA PRO A 385 -5.28 30.03 4.36
C PRO A 385 -6.37 30.36 5.40
N LEU A 386 -5.97 30.52 6.66
CA LEU A 386 -6.84 30.93 7.75
C LEU A 386 -6.92 32.47 7.80
N SER A 387 -8.12 33.03 8.00
CA SER A 387 -8.24 34.49 8.23
C SER A 387 -7.84 34.85 9.67
N GLU A 388 -7.21 36.01 9.85
CA GLU A 388 -6.78 36.51 11.17
C GLU A 388 -7.96 36.81 12.12
N THR A 389 -9.17 37.01 11.59
CA THR A 389 -10.40 37.32 12.34
C THR A 389 -11.40 36.17 12.29
N LEU A 390 -11.04 35.01 12.86
CA LEU A 390 -12.00 33.95 13.13
C LEU A 390 -12.93 34.36 14.30
N ALA A 391 -14.03 35.08 14.02
CA ALA A 391 -15.10 35.26 15.01
C ALA A 391 -15.78 33.91 15.31
N ALA A 392 -16.02 33.60 16.59
CA ALA A 392 -16.59 32.32 17.02
C ALA A 392 -18.07 32.18 16.59
N PRO A 393 -18.39 31.14 15.81
CA PRO A 393 -19.14 30.02 16.39
C PRO A 393 -18.59 28.65 15.95
N VAL A 394 -18.45 27.72 16.90
CA VAL A 394 -18.07 26.30 16.75
C VAL A 394 -17.23 25.98 15.50
N ARG A 395 -15.94 26.31 15.61
CA ARG A 395 -14.94 26.04 14.57
C ARG A 395 -14.86 24.51 14.33
N GLY A 396 -14.95 24.12 13.05
CA GLY A 396 -15.28 22.76 12.57
C GLY A 396 -16.45 22.70 11.58
N LEU A 397 -17.12 23.83 11.30
CA LEU A 397 -18.23 23.94 10.32
C LEU A 397 -17.91 24.78 9.08
N ALA A 398 -16.81 25.54 9.07
CA ALA A 398 -16.41 26.42 7.98
C ALA A 398 -15.08 25.96 7.37
N THR A 399 -15.05 24.75 6.81
CA THR A 399 -13.89 24.27 6.06
C THR A 399 -13.88 24.94 4.68
N ALA A 400 -12.69 25.26 4.16
CA ALA A 400 -12.55 25.90 2.87
C ALA A 400 -12.49 24.87 1.72
N SER A 401 -11.91 23.70 1.98
CA SER A 401 -12.04 22.54 1.10
C SER A 401 -13.18 21.63 1.57
N THR A 402 -13.97 21.10 0.64
CA THR A 402 -15.03 20.11 0.92
C THR A 402 -14.85 18.90 0.03
N ILE A 403 -14.54 17.76 0.64
CA ILE A 403 -14.21 16.52 -0.07
C ILE A 403 -15.15 15.43 0.46
N LYS A 404 -15.98 14.88 -0.42
CA LYS A 404 -17.07 13.97 -0.04
C LYS A 404 -17.03 12.66 -0.81
N ASN A 405 -17.18 11.53 -0.11
CA ASN A 405 -17.29 10.20 -0.70
C ASN A 405 -16.15 9.87 -1.67
N CYS A 406 -14.92 10.24 -1.31
CA CYS A 406 -13.75 10.08 -2.18
C CYS A 406 -12.80 8.99 -1.67
N THR A 407 -12.07 8.36 -2.58
CA THR A 407 -11.01 7.39 -2.27
C THR A 407 -9.70 7.85 -2.89
N PHE A 408 -8.64 7.92 -2.07
CA PHE A 408 -7.32 8.39 -2.49
C PHE A 408 -6.22 7.42 -2.10
N ASP A 409 -5.30 7.16 -3.03
CA ASP A 409 -4.09 6.39 -2.78
C ASP A 409 -2.89 7.09 -3.43
N ALA A 410 -1.98 7.58 -2.61
CA ALA A 410 -0.80 8.35 -3.04
C ALA A 410 -1.17 9.55 -3.94
N VAL A 411 -1.92 10.50 -3.39
CA VAL A 411 -2.40 11.70 -4.11
C VAL A 411 -1.95 12.97 -3.41
N SER A 412 -1.63 14.02 -4.17
CA SER A 412 -1.47 15.38 -3.63
C SER A 412 -2.63 16.26 -4.09
N ILE A 413 -3.37 16.82 -3.14
CA ILE A 413 -4.58 17.60 -3.38
C ILE A 413 -4.32 19.04 -2.96
N GLY A 414 -4.51 19.98 -3.90
CA GLY A 414 -4.38 21.42 -3.65
C GLY A 414 -5.39 21.96 -2.63
N ASN A 415 -5.25 23.25 -2.31
CA ASN A 415 -6.16 23.93 -1.39
C ASN A 415 -7.44 24.41 -2.09
N GLY A 416 -8.48 24.74 -1.32
CA GLY A 416 -9.74 25.30 -1.82
C GLY A 416 -10.53 24.39 -2.77
N VAL A 417 -10.33 23.08 -2.71
CA VAL A 417 -10.96 22.13 -3.64
C VAL A 417 -12.37 21.74 -3.22
N GLN A 418 -13.20 21.39 -4.19
CA GLN A 418 -14.52 20.78 -3.98
C GLN A 418 -14.59 19.47 -4.76
N LEU A 419 -14.53 18.34 -4.06
CA LEU A 419 -14.48 17.02 -4.67
C LEU A 419 -15.65 16.16 -4.17
N SER A 420 -16.34 15.48 -5.07
CA SER A 420 -17.41 14.53 -4.72
C SER A 420 -17.34 13.26 -5.55
N SER A 421 -17.37 12.09 -4.92
CA SER A 421 -17.33 10.79 -5.63
C SER A 421 -16.10 10.66 -6.55
N VAL A 422 -14.94 11.13 -6.10
CA VAL A 422 -13.68 11.05 -6.84
C VAL A 422 -12.86 9.86 -6.32
N VAL A 423 -12.38 9.04 -7.24
CA VAL A 423 -11.36 8.02 -6.98
C VAL A 423 -10.09 8.48 -7.64
N ALA A 424 -9.00 8.67 -6.90
CA ALA A 424 -7.73 9.08 -7.50
C ALA A 424 -6.56 8.27 -6.95
N ARG A 425 -5.62 7.92 -7.84
CA ARG A 425 -4.42 7.17 -7.49
C ARG A 425 -3.21 7.68 -8.22
N GLY A 426 -2.14 8.02 -7.50
CA GLY A 426 -0.88 8.43 -8.12
C GLY A 426 -1.01 9.63 -9.05
N THR A 427 -1.56 10.73 -8.53
CA THR A 427 -1.80 11.96 -9.29
C THR A 427 -1.76 13.21 -8.41
N VAL A 428 -1.72 14.39 -9.03
CA VAL A 428 -1.77 15.69 -8.34
C VAL A 428 -3.02 16.44 -8.79
N ILE A 429 -3.89 16.78 -7.85
CA ILE A 429 -5.11 17.55 -8.08
C ILE A 429 -4.82 19.03 -7.78
N PRO A 430 -5.05 19.96 -8.74
CA PRO A 430 -4.76 21.38 -8.56
C PRO A 430 -5.62 22.06 -7.47
N ALA A 431 -5.15 23.21 -7.01
CA ALA A 431 -5.90 24.09 -6.12
C ALA A 431 -7.16 24.66 -6.80
N GLY A 432 -8.20 24.90 -6.00
CA GLY A 432 -9.43 25.59 -6.42
C GLY A 432 -10.31 24.81 -7.40
N ILE A 433 -10.01 23.54 -7.68
CA ILE A 433 -10.76 22.74 -8.65
C ILE A 433 -12.06 22.20 -8.06
N VAL A 434 -13.07 22.07 -8.92
CA VAL A 434 -14.35 21.43 -8.61
C VAL A 434 -14.49 20.20 -9.49
N LEU A 435 -14.60 19.01 -8.90
CA LEU A 435 -14.73 17.74 -9.62
C LEU A 435 -15.79 16.84 -8.97
N ALA A 436 -16.56 16.15 -9.82
CA ALA A 436 -17.54 15.16 -9.41
C ALA A 436 -17.51 13.93 -10.31
N ASP A 437 -17.68 12.74 -9.74
CA ASP A 437 -17.85 11.47 -10.46
C ASP A 437 -16.72 11.21 -11.47
N ARG A 438 -15.49 11.14 -10.96
CA ARG A 438 -14.27 10.95 -11.76
C ARG A 438 -13.34 9.91 -11.16
N THR A 439 -12.67 9.18 -12.04
CA THR A 439 -11.48 8.37 -11.71
C THR A 439 -10.28 9.07 -12.30
N LEU A 440 -9.25 9.32 -11.49
CA LEU A 440 -8.04 10.05 -11.87
C LEU A 440 -6.78 9.25 -11.55
N GLY A 441 -5.73 9.55 -12.31
CA GLY A 441 -4.43 8.91 -12.28
C GLY A 441 -4.46 7.47 -12.78
N VAL A 442 -3.30 6.83 -12.78
CA VAL A 442 -3.14 5.47 -13.29
C VAL A 442 -2.74 4.55 -12.14
N PRO A 443 -3.57 3.55 -11.80
CA PRO A 443 -3.17 2.54 -10.83
C PRO A 443 -2.01 1.71 -11.40
N PRO A 444 -1.08 1.20 -10.56
CA PRO A 444 -0.21 0.11 -10.95
C PRO A 444 -1.06 -1.02 -11.53
N ALA A 445 -0.54 -1.72 -12.54
CA ALA A 445 -1.10 -2.86 -13.26
C ALA A 445 -1.77 -3.97 -12.42
N GLN A 446 -2.87 -3.66 -11.70
CA GLN A 446 -3.62 -4.57 -10.81
C GLN A 446 -5.07 -4.08 -10.54
N THR A 447 -5.58 -3.09 -11.27
CA THR A 447 -7.04 -2.84 -11.26
C THR A 447 -7.78 -3.91 -12.07
N PRO A 448 -9.02 -4.27 -11.70
CA PRO A 448 -9.81 -5.16 -12.54
C PRO A 448 -9.88 -4.56 -13.95
N PRO A 449 -9.67 -5.36 -15.00
CA PRO A 449 -9.75 -4.87 -16.36
C PRO A 449 -11.13 -4.30 -16.65
N SER A 450 -11.20 -3.36 -17.59
CA SER A 450 -12.47 -2.75 -18.03
C SER A 450 -13.45 -3.77 -18.67
N VAL A 451 -12.95 -4.97 -18.98
CA VAL A 451 -13.71 -6.11 -19.52
C VAL A 451 -13.70 -7.29 -18.53
N PRO A 452 -14.68 -8.21 -18.59
CA PRO A 452 -14.68 -9.41 -17.75
C PRO A 452 -13.35 -10.18 -17.82
N LYS A 453 -12.82 -10.56 -16.65
CA LYS A 453 -11.50 -11.23 -16.53
C LYS A 453 -11.29 -12.43 -17.47
N PRO A 454 -12.28 -13.32 -17.73
CA PRO A 454 -12.08 -14.41 -18.70
C PRO A 454 -11.75 -13.93 -20.12
N ILE A 455 -12.41 -12.87 -20.59
CA ILE A 455 -12.15 -12.27 -21.91
C ILE A 455 -10.76 -11.62 -21.93
N PHE A 456 -10.37 -10.98 -20.84
CA PHE A 456 -9.05 -10.39 -20.69
C PHE A 456 -7.94 -11.46 -20.77
N ASP A 457 -8.06 -12.54 -20.00
CA ASP A 457 -7.04 -13.59 -19.88
C ASP A 457 -6.92 -14.45 -21.17
N GLU A 458 -7.91 -14.41 -22.07
CA GLU A 458 -7.84 -15.02 -23.43
C GLU A 458 -6.82 -14.33 -24.34
N ILE A 459 -6.63 -13.01 -24.18
CA ILE A 459 -5.70 -12.22 -25.00
C ILE A 459 -4.43 -11.89 -24.21
N VAL A 460 -4.56 -11.53 -22.93
CA VAL A 460 -3.47 -10.95 -22.14
C VAL A 460 -2.75 -12.05 -21.35
N PRO A 461 -1.40 -12.11 -21.39
CA PRO A 461 -0.66 -13.12 -20.65
C PRO A 461 -0.70 -12.87 -19.14
N PRO A 462 -0.53 -13.92 -18.31
CA PRO A 462 -0.34 -13.76 -16.87
C PRO A 462 0.85 -12.83 -16.57
N GLY A 463 0.70 -11.93 -15.60
CA GLY A 463 1.77 -11.01 -15.21
C GLY A 463 1.99 -9.83 -16.16
N TYR A 464 1.09 -9.60 -17.11
CA TYR A 464 1.11 -8.41 -17.97
C TYR A 464 1.18 -7.11 -17.16
N ILE A 465 2.09 -6.23 -17.57
CA ILE A 465 2.15 -4.83 -17.16
C ILE A 465 2.11 -3.97 -18.43
N PRO A 466 1.48 -2.79 -18.40
CA PRO A 466 1.45 -1.88 -19.54
C PRO A 466 2.79 -1.14 -19.66
N GLY A 467 3.81 -1.83 -20.14
CA GLY A 467 5.19 -1.34 -20.27
C GLY A 467 6.20 -2.48 -20.23
N LEU A 468 7.48 -2.15 -20.34
CA LEU A 468 8.56 -3.16 -20.29
C LEU A 468 9.02 -3.52 -18.88
N PHE A 469 9.00 -2.55 -17.98
CA PHE A 469 9.42 -2.71 -16.59
C PHE A 469 8.76 -1.64 -15.73
N ALA A 470 8.53 -1.96 -14.47
CA ALA A 470 8.23 -0.97 -13.45
C ALA A 470 9.50 -0.20 -13.10
N PHE A 471 9.35 1.10 -12.84
CA PHE A 471 10.44 2.00 -12.57
C PHE A 471 11.36 1.46 -11.43
N GLY A 472 10.79 0.89 -10.38
CA GLY A 472 11.53 0.35 -9.23
C GLY A 472 12.51 -0.77 -9.56
N GLU A 473 12.30 -1.52 -10.66
CA GLU A 473 13.23 -2.54 -11.13
C GLU A 473 14.59 -1.97 -11.56
N LYS A 474 14.65 -0.67 -11.85
CA LYS A 474 15.87 0.05 -12.24
C LYS A 474 16.55 0.78 -11.08
N LYS A 475 15.99 0.74 -9.86
CA LYS A 475 16.44 1.54 -8.70
C LYS A 475 17.90 1.30 -8.32
N GLU A 476 18.38 0.06 -8.47
CA GLU A 476 19.77 -0.33 -8.18
C GLU A 476 20.75 -0.01 -9.32
N LEU A 477 20.24 0.47 -10.46
CA LEU A 477 21.07 0.86 -11.60
C LEU A 477 21.37 2.36 -11.56
N PRO A 478 22.56 2.80 -12.02
CA PRO A 478 22.92 4.23 -12.08
C PRO A 478 21.93 5.10 -12.88
N ASP A 479 21.12 4.50 -13.75
CA ASP A 479 20.18 5.20 -14.61
C ASP A 479 18.86 5.60 -13.94
N TRP A 480 18.57 5.12 -12.73
CA TRP A 480 17.32 5.41 -12.02
C TRP A 480 17.02 6.91 -11.90
N GLU A 481 17.97 7.67 -11.37
CA GLU A 481 17.79 9.12 -11.19
C GLU A 481 17.77 9.84 -12.55
N ASN A 482 18.55 9.36 -13.53
CA ASN A 482 18.53 9.90 -14.88
C ASN A 482 17.15 9.72 -15.55
N LEU A 483 16.46 8.59 -15.31
CA LEU A 483 15.10 8.36 -15.82
C LEU A 483 14.09 9.35 -15.22
N ARG A 484 14.14 9.59 -13.91
CA ARG A 484 13.28 10.57 -13.23
C ARG A 484 13.53 11.99 -13.76
N GLN A 485 14.80 12.38 -13.86
CA GLN A 485 15.20 13.67 -14.42
C GLN A 485 14.80 13.81 -15.90
N HIS A 486 14.84 12.70 -16.66
CA HIS A 486 14.39 12.70 -18.05
C HIS A 486 12.89 12.98 -18.18
N VAL A 487 12.05 12.32 -17.37
CA VAL A 487 10.59 12.58 -17.35
C VAL A 487 10.33 14.04 -17.01
N LEU A 488 10.94 14.56 -15.93
CA LEU A 488 10.79 15.95 -15.53
C LEU A 488 11.23 16.94 -16.61
N SER A 489 12.40 16.71 -17.21
CA SER A 489 12.95 17.55 -18.27
C SER A 489 12.01 17.56 -19.47
N HIS A 490 11.57 16.39 -19.93
CA HIS A 490 10.71 16.28 -21.10
C HIS A 490 9.34 16.93 -20.86
N SER A 491 8.73 16.74 -19.68
CA SER A 491 7.50 17.46 -19.31
C SER A 491 7.71 18.98 -19.33
N SER A 492 8.86 19.45 -18.84
CA SER A 492 9.16 20.88 -18.71
C SER A 492 9.47 21.57 -20.04
N THR A 493 10.13 20.89 -20.97
CA THR A 493 10.56 21.45 -22.25
C THR A 493 9.54 21.23 -23.37
N GLU A 494 8.79 20.12 -23.32
CA GLU A 494 7.87 19.75 -24.40
C GLU A 494 6.39 19.91 -24.02
N LEU A 495 5.92 19.18 -23.01
CA LEU A 495 4.47 19.12 -22.70
C LEU A 495 3.93 20.43 -22.10
N VAL A 496 4.55 20.93 -21.04
CA VAL A 496 4.08 22.09 -20.27
C VAL A 496 3.97 23.37 -21.11
N PRO A 497 4.96 23.72 -21.95
CA PRO A 497 4.87 24.91 -22.80
C PRO A 497 3.76 24.85 -23.86
N ARG A 498 3.35 23.64 -24.25
CA ARG A 498 2.22 23.41 -25.16
C ARG A 498 0.87 23.50 -24.46
N ALA A 499 0.82 23.07 -23.20
CA ALA A 499 -0.41 23.07 -22.42
C ALA A 499 -0.79 24.46 -21.88
N ALA A 500 0.17 25.32 -21.52
CA ALA A 500 -0.10 26.66 -20.99
C ALA A 500 0.78 27.76 -21.56
N HIS A 501 0.21 28.96 -21.70
CA HIS A 501 0.87 30.14 -22.25
C HIS A 501 1.49 31.08 -21.20
N THR A 502 1.09 30.98 -19.94
CA THR A 502 1.59 31.88 -18.88
C THR A 502 2.72 31.21 -18.08
N PRO A 503 3.82 31.93 -17.78
CA PRO A 503 4.93 31.38 -17.00
C PRO A 503 4.49 30.85 -15.63
N GLU A 504 3.50 31.47 -15.00
CA GLU A 504 2.97 31.08 -13.70
C GLU A 504 2.29 29.72 -13.76
N LEU A 505 1.41 29.50 -14.74
CA LEU A 505 0.70 28.22 -14.88
C LEU A 505 1.65 27.10 -15.31
N GLN A 506 2.62 27.42 -16.18
CA GLN A 506 3.69 26.48 -16.51
C GLN A 506 4.50 26.07 -15.28
N GLN A 507 4.79 27.01 -14.39
CA GLN A 507 5.52 26.72 -13.15
C GLN A 507 4.72 25.79 -12.24
N VAL A 508 3.42 26.06 -12.04
CA VAL A 508 2.53 25.19 -11.26
C VAL A 508 2.50 23.77 -11.82
N MET A 509 2.43 23.60 -13.15
CA MET A 509 2.44 22.26 -13.76
C MET A 509 3.78 21.55 -13.62
N ARG A 510 4.91 22.26 -13.75
CA ARG A 510 6.24 21.69 -13.48
C ARG A 510 6.38 21.21 -12.04
N GLU A 511 5.88 21.99 -11.08
CA GLU A 511 5.85 21.62 -9.67
C GLU A 511 4.94 20.41 -9.41
N ALA A 512 3.82 20.29 -10.13
CA ALA A 512 2.94 19.13 -10.05
C ALA A 512 3.65 17.85 -10.57
N VAL A 513 4.36 17.91 -11.70
CA VAL A 513 5.17 16.78 -12.20
C VAL A 513 6.25 16.39 -11.20
N GLN A 514 6.99 17.37 -10.67
CA GLN A 514 7.99 17.12 -9.64
C GLN A 514 7.37 16.46 -8.40
N THR A 515 6.21 16.96 -7.96
CA THR A 515 5.49 16.41 -6.81
C THR A 515 5.14 14.95 -7.03
N LEU A 516 4.58 14.59 -8.20
CA LEU A 516 4.28 13.19 -8.55
C LEU A 516 5.52 12.29 -8.48
N LEU A 517 6.64 12.75 -9.06
CA LEU A 517 7.89 11.99 -9.08
C LEU A 517 8.53 11.84 -7.69
N ASP A 518 8.24 12.75 -6.76
CA ASP A 518 8.75 12.75 -5.38
C ASP A 518 7.80 12.12 -4.36
N MET A 519 6.57 11.76 -4.75
CA MET A 519 5.63 11.08 -3.87
C MET A 519 6.22 9.78 -3.33
N ARG A 520 5.97 9.53 -2.05
CA ARG A 520 6.46 8.34 -1.34
C ARG A 520 5.34 7.67 -0.55
N HIS A 521 5.45 6.36 -0.45
CA HIS A 521 4.68 5.58 0.50
C HIS A 521 5.20 5.76 1.93
N ALA A 522 4.40 5.36 2.91
CA ALA A 522 4.76 5.40 4.34
C ALA A 522 6.06 4.64 4.69
N ASN A 523 6.49 3.68 3.86
CA ASN A 523 7.75 2.94 4.00
C ASN A 523 8.97 3.67 3.39
N GLY A 524 8.77 4.86 2.81
CA GLY A 524 9.81 5.66 2.17
C GLY A 524 10.10 5.34 0.71
N ALA A 525 9.52 4.27 0.14
CA ALA A 525 9.64 3.97 -1.29
C ALA A 525 8.93 5.04 -2.13
N TYR A 526 9.50 5.39 -3.29
CA TYR A 526 8.80 6.29 -4.21
C TYR A 526 7.59 5.58 -4.80
N LEU A 527 6.47 6.28 -4.95
CA LEU A 527 5.25 5.77 -5.59
C LEU A 527 5.56 5.21 -6.99
N ILE A 528 6.33 5.98 -7.75
CA ILE A 528 6.68 5.65 -9.13
C ILE A 528 7.43 4.32 -9.25
N GLU A 529 8.01 3.78 -8.17
CA GLU A 529 8.68 2.47 -8.21
C GLU A 529 7.73 1.34 -8.66
N SER A 530 6.43 1.50 -8.41
CA SER A 530 5.39 0.53 -8.79
C SER A 530 4.80 0.74 -10.18
N LEU A 531 5.16 1.83 -10.87
CA LEU A 531 4.55 2.24 -12.13
C LEU A 531 5.49 2.01 -13.32
N THR A 532 4.93 1.69 -14.48
CA THR A 532 5.68 1.69 -15.74
C THR A 532 5.88 3.12 -16.27
N SER A 533 6.73 3.26 -17.30
CA SER A 533 6.92 4.55 -17.98
C SER A 533 5.59 5.09 -18.54
N GLU A 534 4.80 4.21 -19.13
CA GLU A 534 3.55 4.52 -19.81
C GLU A 534 2.45 4.92 -18.83
N GLU A 535 2.40 4.30 -17.64
CA GLU A 535 1.51 4.69 -16.54
C GLU A 535 1.87 6.07 -16.01
N ILE A 536 3.17 6.35 -15.78
CA ILE A 536 3.65 7.67 -15.31
C ILE A 536 3.28 8.75 -16.33
N TRP A 537 3.54 8.52 -17.63
CA TRP A 537 3.16 9.46 -18.67
C TRP A 537 1.65 9.69 -18.73
N GLY A 538 0.84 8.65 -18.56
CA GLY A 538 -0.61 8.75 -18.45
C GLY A 538 -1.05 9.70 -17.34
N SER A 539 -0.53 9.49 -16.12
CA SER A 539 -0.80 10.39 -14.99
C SER A 539 -0.35 11.83 -15.26
N ILE A 540 0.80 12.02 -15.92
CA ILE A 540 1.32 13.35 -16.25
C ILE A 540 0.43 14.07 -17.27
N PHE A 541 -0.01 13.41 -18.34
CA PHE A 541 -0.90 14.02 -19.33
C PHE A 541 -2.23 14.44 -18.71
N GLU A 542 -2.87 13.55 -17.94
CA GLU A 542 -4.13 13.85 -17.26
C GLU A 542 -3.97 15.02 -16.29
N MET A 543 -2.91 15.00 -15.47
CA MET A 543 -2.61 16.06 -14.53
C MET A 543 -2.37 17.40 -15.23
N VAL A 544 -1.60 17.43 -16.31
CA VAL A 544 -1.36 18.66 -17.09
C VAL A 544 -2.66 19.19 -17.70
N THR A 545 -3.53 18.32 -18.21
CA THR A 545 -4.86 18.71 -18.70
C THR A 545 -5.73 19.29 -17.59
N LEU A 546 -5.75 18.68 -16.40
CA LEU A 546 -6.49 19.19 -15.23
C LEU A 546 -6.01 20.58 -14.81
N HIS A 547 -4.71 20.83 -14.82
CA HIS A 547 -4.13 22.12 -14.42
C HIS A 547 -4.32 23.20 -15.48
N SER A 548 -4.13 22.86 -16.76
CA SER A 548 -4.18 23.83 -17.86
C SER A 548 -5.60 24.12 -18.36
N GLY A 549 -6.53 23.17 -18.19
CA GLY A 549 -7.82 23.17 -18.87
C GLY A 549 -7.70 22.92 -20.38
N ASN A 550 -6.51 22.58 -20.90
CA ASN A 550 -6.26 22.26 -22.30
C ASN A 550 -6.23 20.73 -22.50
N PRO A 551 -7.29 20.14 -23.10
CA PRO A 551 -7.36 18.70 -23.31
C PRO A 551 -6.48 18.21 -24.46
N ASN A 552 -6.01 19.09 -25.35
CA ASN A 552 -5.17 18.70 -26.48
C ASN A 552 -3.98 19.65 -26.67
N PRO A 553 -2.92 19.52 -25.84
CA PRO A 553 -1.70 20.32 -25.98
C PRO A 553 -1.02 20.19 -27.35
N TYR A 554 -1.17 19.05 -28.04
CA TYR A 554 -0.44 18.72 -29.27
C TYR A 554 -1.21 19.03 -30.55
N HIS A 555 -2.41 19.60 -30.46
CA HIS A 555 -3.30 19.82 -31.61
C HIS A 555 -2.64 20.54 -32.79
N TYR A 556 -1.85 21.60 -32.52
CA TYR A 556 -1.16 22.36 -33.57
C TYR A 556 -0.10 21.51 -34.29
N ASP A 557 0.73 20.81 -33.53
CA ASP A 557 1.82 20.00 -34.06
C ASP A 557 1.29 18.79 -34.84
N LYS A 558 0.24 18.14 -34.33
CA LYS A 558 -0.52 17.08 -35.03
C LYS A 558 -0.99 17.55 -36.41
N ARG A 559 -1.74 18.66 -36.45
CA ARG A 559 -2.25 19.21 -37.73
C ARG A 559 -1.15 19.56 -38.73
N LYS A 560 -0.03 20.09 -38.25
CA LYS A 560 1.11 20.40 -39.10
C LYS A 560 1.78 19.13 -39.66
N ALA A 561 1.92 18.10 -38.82
CA ALA A 561 2.42 16.79 -39.23
C ALA A 561 1.53 16.17 -40.32
N ARG A 562 0.20 16.17 -40.12
CA ARG A 562 -0.78 15.71 -41.13
C ARG A 562 -0.58 16.40 -42.46
N GLN A 563 -0.52 17.74 -42.45
CA GLN A 563 -0.39 18.52 -43.67
C GLN A 563 0.92 18.18 -44.41
N THR A 564 2.04 18.14 -43.71
CA THR A 564 3.33 17.77 -44.30
C THR A 564 3.31 16.35 -44.88
N ALA A 565 2.73 15.39 -44.16
CA ALA A 565 2.61 14.02 -44.67
C ALA A 565 1.73 13.93 -45.93
N LEU A 566 0.61 14.67 -45.98
CA LEU A 566 -0.26 14.73 -47.17
C LEU A 566 0.44 15.37 -48.38
N GLU A 567 1.28 16.39 -48.15
CA GLU A 567 2.06 17.05 -49.20
C GLU A 567 3.15 16.13 -49.76
N LEU A 568 3.77 15.30 -48.91
CA LEU A 568 4.83 14.36 -49.30
C LEU A 568 4.28 13.05 -49.88
N LEU A 569 3.04 12.66 -49.55
CA LEU A 569 2.45 11.39 -49.99
C LEU A 569 2.56 11.17 -51.52
N PRO A 570 2.20 12.12 -52.40
CA PRO A 570 2.29 11.90 -53.85
C PRO A 570 3.73 11.76 -54.38
N GLU A 571 4.73 12.30 -53.69
CA GLU A 571 6.14 12.19 -54.11
C GLU A 571 6.67 10.76 -53.90
N PHE A 572 6.28 10.13 -52.78
CA PHE A 572 6.87 8.86 -52.34
C PHE A 572 5.95 7.64 -52.51
N TRP A 573 4.64 7.82 -52.66
CA TRP A 573 3.68 6.72 -52.79
C TRP A 573 3.68 6.12 -54.21
N GLY A 574 4.70 5.33 -54.51
CA GLY A 574 4.89 4.61 -55.79
C GLY A 574 4.07 3.31 -55.88
N ASN A 575 4.41 2.40 -56.80
CA ASN A 575 3.71 1.10 -56.98
C ASN A 575 4.38 -0.08 -56.24
N ASP A 576 5.52 0.14 -55.58
CA ASP A 576 6.25 -0.91 -54.89
C ASP A 576 5.78 -1.04 -53.43
N TRP A 577 5.23 -2.21 -53.10
CA TRP A 577 4.77 -2.55 -51.75
C TRP A 577 5.86 -2.45 -50.69
N LEU A 578 7.10 -2.81 -51.02
CA LEU A 578 8.21 -2.73 -50.08
C LEU A 578 8.49 -1.27 -49.71
N GLN A 579 8.53 -0.39 -50.70
CA GLN A 579 8.76 1.04 -50.49
C GLN A 579 7.62 1.67 -49.67
N ARG A 580 6.36 1.36 -50.01
CA ARG A 580 5.19 1.81 -49.24
C ARG A 580 5.27 1.37 -47.78
N LEU A 581 5.62 0.10 -47.53
CA LEU A 581 5.73 -0.42 -46.17
C LEU A 581 6.86 0.26 -45.37
N LYS A 582 7.99 0.57 -46.01
CA LYS A 582 9.05 1.35 -45.37
C LYS A 582 8.60 2.77 -45.03
N LEU A 583 7.80 3.42 -45.88
CA LEU A 583 7.20 4.73 -45.60
C LEU A 583 6.26 4.66 -44.40
N VAL A 584 5.41 3.64 -44.35
CA VAL A 584 4.52 3.36 -43.22
C VAL A 584 5.30 3.26 -41.91
N ILE A 585 6.46 2.60 -41.89
CA ILE A 585 7.28 2.47 -40.68
C ILE A 585 8.05 3.77 -40.35
N THR A 586 8.44 4.53 -41.36
CA THR A 586 9.27 5.73 -41.19
C THR A 586 8.50 7.04 -41.09
N GLY A 587 7.17 7.02 -41.24
CA GLY A 587 6.31 8.20 -41.12
C GLY A 587 6.47 8.94 -39.79
N ASN A 588 6.87 8.26 -38.71
CA ASN A 588 7.25 8.86 -37.42
C ASN A 588 8.47 9.82 -37.49
N ILE A 589 9.05 10.03 -38.67
CA ILE A 589 10.07 11.06 -38.89
C ILE A 589 9.43 12.45 -38.98
N VAL A 590 8.17 12.54 -39.41
CA VAL A 590 7.39 13.79 -39.50
C VAL A 590 6.86 14.17 -38.12
N ASP A 591 7.78 14.41 -37.20
CA ASP A 591 7.49 14.70 -35.80
C ASP A 591 7.86 16.15 -35.45
N TYR A 592 6.84 17.01 -35.41
CA TYR A 592 6.99 18.41 -34.98
C TYR A 592 7.11 18.56 -33.46
N ASN A 593 6.91 17.48 -32.69
CA ASN A 593 7.05 17.51 -31.24
C ASN A 593 8.51 17.50 -30.81
N SER A 594 9.42 16.93 -31.60
CA SER A 594 10.83 16.80 -31.23
C SER A 594 11.61 18.11 -31.44
N GLU A 595 12.16 18.70 -30.38
CA GLU A 595 13.06 19.87 -30.48
C GLU A 595 14.24 19.61 -31.45
N ARG A 596 14.77 18.38 -31.44
CA ARG A 596 15.84 17.94 -32.36
C ARG A 596 15.41 18.01 -33.82
N VAL A 597 14.20 17.53 -34.13
CA VAL A 597 13.63 17.58 -35.49
C VAL A 597 13.39 19.04 -35.89
N MET A 598 12.83 19.86 -34.99
CA MET A 598 12.60 21.28 -35.23
C MET A 598 13.89 22.05 -35.52
N LYS A 599 14.99 21.72 -34.83
CA LYS A 599 16.31 22.31 -35.10
C LYS A 599 16.85 21.91 -36.48
N ARG A 600 16.67 20.65 -36.88
CA ARG A 600 17.09 20.15 -38.21
C ARG A 600 16.27 20.78 -39.32
N LEU A 601 14.95 20.88 -39.16
CA LEU A 601 14.05 21.52 -40.12
C LEU A 601 14.36 23.02 -40.31
N LYS A 602 14.72 23.72 -39.23
CA LYS A 602 15.19 25.12 -39.32
C LYS A 602 16.50 25.26 -40.11
N ALA A 603 17.38 24.27 -40.04
CA ALA A 603 18.64 24.25 -40.76
C ALA A 603 18.50 23.79 -42.22
N ASN A 604 17.54 22.90 -42.49
CA ASN A 604 17.22 22.38 -43.82
C ASN A 604 15.69 22.27 -44.00
N PRO A 605 15.06 23.16 -44.79
CA PRO A 605 13.63 23.09 -45.09
C PRO A 605 13.18 21.78 -45.77
N ASP A 606 14.07 21.15 -46.54
CA ASP A 606 13.79 19.90 -47.27
C ASP A 606 14.07 18.65 -46.43
N TYR A 607 14.36 18.82 -45.13
CA TYR A 607 14.75 17.74 -44.22
C TYR A 607 13.83 16.52 -44.28
N PHE A 608 12.51 16.72 -44.25
CA PHE A 608 11.58 15.58 -44.26
C PHE A 608 11.63 14.78 -45.56
N SER A 609 11.69 15.44 -46.72
CA SER A 609 11.81 14.76 -48.03
C SER A 609 13.13 13.99 -48.14
N GLU A 610 14.26 14.58 -47.72
CA GLU A 610 15.56 13.90 -47.70
C GLU A 610 15.56 12.65 -46.83
N VAL A 611 14.99 12.76 -45.63
CA VAL A 611 14.95 11.64 -44.68
C VAL A 611 14.03 10.52 -45.16
N LEU A 612 12.86 10.84 -45.72
CA LEU A 612 11.97 9.83 -46.31
C LEU A 612 12.62 9.13 -47.51
N ARG A 613 13.35 9.86 -48.35
CA ARG A 613 14.12 9.25 -49.45
C ARG A 613 15.18 8.29 -48.93
N ALA A 614 15.90 8.67 -47.88
CA ALA A 614 16.86 7.78 -47.23
C ALA A 614 16.18 6.56 -46.57
N ALA A 615 15.00 6.73 -45.98
CA ALA A 615 14.23 5.66 -45.35
C ALA A 615 13.81 4.56 -46.33
N VAL A 616 13.35 4.93 -47.52
CA VAL A 616 12.91 3.97 -48.54
C VAL A 616 14.08 3.10 -49.03
N GLU A 617 15.28 3.68 -49.10
CA GLU A 617 16.50 2.97 -49.49
C GLU A 617 17.16 2.19 -48.34
N ALA A 618 16.87 2.53 -47.08
CA ALA A 618 17.48 1.90 -45.92
C ALA A 618 17.09 0.42 -45.79
N PRO A 619 18.04 -0.48 -45.42
CA PRO A 619 17.71 -1.88 -45.17
C PRO A 619 16.91 -2.05 -43.87
N PHE A 620 16.16 -3.15 -43.78
CA PHE A 620 15.55 -3.56 -42.51
C PHE A 620 16.61 -4.13 -41.56
N ALA A 621 16.56 -3.70 -40.30
CA ALA A 621 17.36 -4.26 -39.22
C ALA A 621 16.76 -5.56 -38.64
N ILE A 622 15.44 -5.74 -38.80
CA ILE A 622 14.73 -7.01 -38.70
C ILE A 622 13.81 -7.07 -39.91
N ASP A 623 14.03 -8.06 -40.77
CA ASP A 623 13.34 -8.19 -42.05
C ASP A 623 12.45 -9.42 -42.07
N CYS A 624 11.13 -9.18 -41.96
CA CYS A 624 10.09 -10.18 -42.19
C CYS A 624 9.23 -9.84 -43.41
N TYR A 625 9.78 -9.13 -44.42
CA TYR A 625 9.00 -8.66 -45.56
C TYR A 625 8.42 -9.79 -46.39
N GLU A 626 9.16 -10.87 -46.62
CA GLU A 626 8.65 -12.02 -47.37
C GLU A 626 7.47 -12.69 -46.63
N THR A 627 7.53 -12.79 -45.30
CA THR A 627 6.42 -13.26 -44.47
C THR A 627 5.22 -12.32 -44.55
N PHE A 628 5.47 -11.00 -44.50
CA PHE A 628 4.43 -9.98 -44.66
C PHE A 628 3.76 -10.08 -46.03
N ARG A 629 4.54 -10.19 -47.11
CA ARG A 629 4.01 -10.32 -48.48
C ARG A 629 3.16 -11.57 -48.61
N ALA A 630 3.64 -12.72 -48.15
CA ALA A 630 2.91 -13.98 -48.23
C ALA A 630 1.61 -13.99 -47.41
N LYS A 631 1.60 -13.36 -46.22
CA LYS A 631 0.42 -13.35 -45.33
C LYS A 631 -0.57 -12.23 -45.63
N VAL A 632 -0.11 -11.05 -46.05
CA VAL A 632 -0.91 -9.81 -46.10
C VAL A 632 -1.12 -9.27 -47.50
N ILE A 633 -0.19 -9.50 -48.45
CA ILE A 633 -0.32 -8.94 -49.81
C ILE A 633 -0.84 -10.00 -50.78
N ASP A 634 -0.20 -11.17 -50.78
CA ASP A 634 -0.51 -12.31 -51.65
C ASP A 634 -1.45 -13.33 -50.98
N GLY A 635 -1.75 -13.12 -49.69
CA GLY A 635 -2.51 -14.05 -48.85
C GLY A 635 -4.02 -13.98 -49.05
N GLU A 636 -4.74 -14.91 -48.40
CA GLU A 636 -6.20 -14.89 -48.36
C GLU A 636 -6.73 -13.72 -47.53
N PRO A 637 -7.95 -13.22 -47.82
CA PRO A 637 -8.63 -12.21 -47.02
C PRO A 637 -8.67 -12.57 -45.52
N GLN A 638 -8.42 -11.57 -44.67
CA GLN A 638 -8.30 -11.68 -43.22
C GLN A 638 -9.04 -10.52 -42.54
N GLU A 639 -9.43 -10.72 -41.28
CA GLU A 639 -9.78 -9.64 -40.35
C GLU A 639 -8.49 -9.11 -39.68
N ILE A 640 -8.06 -7.92 -40.10
CA ILE A 640 -6.83 -7.28 -39.63
C ILE A 640 -7.18 -6.17 -38.65
N LEU A 641 -6.56 -6.18 -37.48
CA LEU A 641 -6.61 -5.08 -36.53
C LEU A 641 -5.34 -4.23 -36.65
N TRP A 642 -5.50 -2.94 -36.94
CA TRP A 642 -4.40 -1.99 -37.16
C TRP A 642 -4.30 -1.03 -35.98
N LEU A 643 -3.32 -1.24 -35.09
CA LEU A 643 -3.02 -0.29 -34.03
C LEU A 643 -2.20 0.86 -34.59
N ALA A 644 -2.80 2.04 -34.65
CA ALA A 644 -2.10 3.25 -35.05
C ALA A 644 -1.26 3.83 -33.90
N ASP A 645 -0.24 4.61 -34.24
CA ASP A 645 0.68 5.27 -33.31
C ASP A 645 0.55 6.79 -33.47
N ASN A 646 1.42 7.43 -34.26
CA ASN A 646 1.52 8.89 -34.37
C ASN A 646 0.57 9.48 -35.42
N ASP A 647 0.00 10.63 -35.09
CA ASP A 647 -0.96 11.36 -35.92
C ASP A 647 -0.46 11.71 -37.34
N GLY A 648 0.80 12.14 -37.49
CA GLY A 648 1.38 12.42 -38.81
C GLY A 648 1.72 11.16 -39.63
N GLU A 649 2.16 10.09 -38.95
CA GLU A 649 2.48 8.79 -39.54
C GLU A 649 1.22 8.11 -40.13
N VAL A 650 0.07 8.35 -39.49
CA VAL A 650 -1.22 7.77 -39.87
C VAL A 650 -1.65 8.13 -41.29
N ILE A 651 -1.19 9.24 -41.86
CA ILE A 651 -1.49 9.55 -43.28
C ILE A 651 -0.95 8.45 -44.22
N PHE A 652 0.25 7.91 -43.93
CA PHE A 652 0.81 6.80 -44.69
C PHE A 652 0.13 5.48 -44.32
N ASP A 653 -0.29 5.30 -43.06
CA ASP A 653 -1.09 4.13 -42.64
C ASP A 653 -2.43 4.07 -43.40
N LEU A 654 -3.17 5.18 -43.48
CA LEU A 654 -4.46 5.25 -44.17
C LEU A 654 -4.32 4.99 -45.67
N ALA A 655 -3.25 5.48 -46.30
CA ALA A 655 -2.94 5.18 -47.69
C ALA A 655 -2.66 3.68 -47.89
N PHE A 656 -1.91 3.06 -46.97
CA PHE A 656 -1.61 1.62 -47.02
C PHE A 656 -2.84 0.76 -46.77
N VAL A 657 -3.67 1.12 -45.79
CA VAL A 657 -4.94 0.45 -45.50
C VAL A 657 -5.87 0.53 -46.69
N GLN A 658 -5.95 1.68 -47.37
CA GLN A 658 -6.70 1.82 -48.61
C GLN A 658 -6.23 0.82 -49.67
N ASP A 659 -4.92 0.66 -49.86
CA ASP A 659 -4.37 -0.32 -50.80
C ASP A 659 -4.70 -1.77 -50.37
N LEU A 660 -4.64 -2.08 -49.06
CA LEU A 660 -4.94 -3.41 -48.52
C LEU A 660 -6.42 -3.79 -48.62
N VAL A 661 -7.34 -2.82 -48.64
CA VAL A 661 -8.75 -3.09 -48.95
C VAL A 661 -8.87 -3.69 -50.37
N GLY A 662 -8.00 -3.28 -51.30
CA GLY A 662 -7.89 -3.86 -52.64
C GLY A 662 -7.49 -5.35 -52.64
N CYS A 663 -6.78 -5.81 -51.60
CA CYS A 663 -6.45 -7.22 -51.38
C CYS A 663 -7.61 -8.03 -50.75
N GLY A 664 -8.73 -7.38 -50.42
CA GLY A 664 -9.95 -8.04 -49.91
C GLY A 664 -10.03 -8.17 -48.38
N HIS A 665 -9.06 -7.61 -47.64
CA HIS A 665 -9.08 -7.65 -46.17
C HIS A 665 -10.20 -6.80 -45.58
N ARG A 666 -10.66 -7.20 -44.39
CA ARG A 666 -11.45 -6.34 -43.51
C ARG A 666 -10.54 -5.78 -42.44
N ILE A 667 -10.59 -4.48 -42.23
CA ILE A 667 -9.57 -3.79 -41.43
C ILE A 667 -10.23 -2.93 -40.36
N THR A 668 -9.82 -3.11 -39.11
CA THR A 668 -10.23 -2.23 -38.02
C THR A 668 -9.05 -1.37 -37.58
N ILE A 669 -9.14 -0.07 -37.83
CA ILE A 669 -8.11 0.91 -37.44
C ILE A 669 -8.42 1.41 -36.03
N VAL A 670 -7.44 1.33 -35.15
CA VAL A 670 -7.58 1.60 -33.72
C VAL A 670 -6.76 2.81 -33.34
N GLY A 671 -7.43 3.84 -32.82
CA GLY A 671 -6.82 5.01 -32.19
C GLY A 671 -6.96 5.00 -30.66
N LYS A 672 -6.46 6.06 -30.02
CA LYS A 672 -6.66 6.32 -28.58
C LYS A 672 -8.05 6.90 -28.30
N ALA A 673 -8.47 6.85 -27.04
CA ALA A 673 -9.72 7.48 -26.60
C ALA A 673 -9.55 8.99 -26.41
N GLU A 674 -8.41 9.39 -25.86
CA GLU A 674 -8.06 10.76 -25.49
C GLU A 674 -6.65 11.08 -25.99
N ASP A 675 -6.33 12.37 -26.09
CA ASP A 675 -5.02 12.83 -26.53
C ASP A 675 -3.92 12.42 -25.52
N ALA A 676 -2.94 11.66 -26.00
CA ALA A 676 -1.71 11.34 -25.27
C ALA A 676 -0.53 11.57 -26.21
N SER A 677 0.27 12.61 -25.95
CA SER A 677 1.31 13.05 -26.89
C SER A 677 0.73 13.33 -28.29
N ASN A 678 1.47 12.95 -29.34
CA ASN A 678 1.06 12.92 -30.74
C ASN A 678 0.34 11.62 -31.15
N ASP A 679 -0.03 10.72 -30.23
CA ASP A 679 -0.76 9.51 -30.63
C ASP A 679 -2.10 9.87 -31.26
N VAL A 680 -2.49 9.15 -32.31
CA VAL A 680 -3.75 9.39 -33.02
C VAL A 680 -4.95 8.97 -32.18
N THR A 681 -5.97 9.83 -32.09
CA THR A 681 -7.24 9.49 -31.43
C THR A 681 -8.27 8.98 -32.44
N LEU A 682 -9.35 8.35 -31.95
CA LEU A 682 -10.49 8.02 -32.81
C LEU A 682 -11.09 9.28 -33.48
N ALA A 683 -11.10 10.42 -32.79
CA ALA A 683 -11.57 11.68 -33.36
C ALA A 683 -10.67 12.14 -34.52
N ASP A 684 -9.35 12.02 -34.35
CA ASP A 684 -8.37 12.33 -35.40
C ASP A 684 -8.55 11.43 -36.63
N LEU A 685 -8.74 10.12 -36.43
CA LEU A 685 -9.01 9.17 -37.52
C LEU A 685 -10.27 9.57 -38.31
N HIS A 686 -11.36 9.90 -37.61
CA HIS A 686 -12.59 10.36 -38.26
C HIS A 686 -12.39 11.64 -39.07
N GLU A 687 -11.52 12.55 -38.63
CA GLU A 687 -11.17 13.74 -39.41
C GLU A 687 -10.39 13.35 -40.68
N MET A 688 -9.32 12.57 -40.52
CA MET A 688 -8.37 12.26 -41.59
C MET A 688 -8.98 11.46 -42.74
N VAL A 689 -9.85 10.48 -42.45
CA VAL A 689 -10.46 9.64 -43.50
C VAL A 689 -11.31 10.46 -44.48
N ASN A 690 -11.74 11.66 -44.10
CA ASN A 690 -12.51 12.56 -44.97
C ASN A 690 -11.64 13.39 -45.93
N TYR A 691 -10.31 13.27 -45.88
CA TYR A 691 -9.44 13.96 -46.83
C TYR A 691 -9.61 13.41 -48.26
N PRO A 692 -9.49 14.25 -49.30
CA PRO A 692 -9.75 13.85 -50.70
C PRO A 692 -8.92 12.66 -51.20
N GLN A 693 -7.71 12.48 -50.64
CA GLN A 693 -6.78 11.40 -50.97
C GLN A 693 -7.32 10.01 -50.61
N PHE A 694 -8.31 9.91 -49.72
CA PHE A 694 -8.80 8.65 -49.13
C PHE A 694 -10.21 8.27 -49.59
N THR A 695 -10.56 8.55 -50.85
CA THR A 695 -11.91 8.32 -51.38
C THR A 695 -12.31 6.84 -51.36
N GLU A 696 -11.39 5.91 -51.67
CA GLU A 696 -11.68 4.48 -51.66
C GLU A 696 -11.83 3.97 -50.21
N LEU A 697 -11.03 4.49 -49.29
CA LEU A 697 -11.15 4.20 -47.87
C LEU A 697 -12.51 4.66 -47.31
N GLN A 698 -13.01 5.83 -47.73
CA GLN A 698 -14.35 6.30 -47.34
C GLN A 698 -15.44 5.32 -47.79
N ALA A 699 -15.36 4.80 -49.01
CA ALA A 699 -16.30 3.80 -49.51
C ALA A 699 -16.21 2.49 -48.71
N ALA A 700 -14.99 2.07 -48.36
CA ALA A 700 -14.74 0.89 -47.53
C ALA A 700 -15.27 1.04 -46.09
N ILE A 701 -15.24 2.25 -45.53
CA ILE A 701 -15.87 2.54 -44.23
C ILE A 701 -17.39 2.48 -44.34
N GLN A 702 -17.97 3.08 -45.38
CA GLN A 702 -19.43 3.09 -45.58
C GLN A 702 -20.03 1.70 -45.76
N ASN A 703 -19.31 0.78 -46.42
CA ASN A 703 -19.75 -0.60 -46.63
C ASN A 703 -19.36 -1.55 -45.48
N GLY A 704 -18.64 -1.05 -44.46
CA GLY A 704 -18.26 -1.80 -43.26
C GLY A 704 -17.04 -2.71 -43.41
N THR A 705 -16.32 -2.65 -44.54
CA THR A 705 -15.05 -3.37 -44.75
C THR A 705 -13.93 -2.77 -43.90
N VAL A 706 -13.96 -1.45 -43.70
CA VAL A 706 -13.08 -0.75 -42.76
C VAL A 706 -13.88 -0.20 -41.59
N ARG A 707 -13.36 -0.36 -40.37
CA ARG A 707 -13.94 0.20 -39.14
C ARG A 707 -12.91 1.06 -38.44
N LEU A 708 -13.39 2.12 -37.80
CA LEU A 708 -12.60 2.97 -36.91
C LEU A 708 -13.07 2.72 -35.49
N MET A 709 -12.14 2.54 -34.55
CA MET A 709 -12.49 2.37 -33.15
C MET A 709 -11.45 2.96 -32.20
N SER A 710 -11.83 3.09 -30.94
CA SER A 710 -10.91 3.44 -29.86
C SER A 710 -10.49 2.18 -29.11
N SER A 711 -9.21 2.09 -28.80
CA SER A 711 -8.69 1.11 -27.83
C SER A 711 -9.20 1.37 -26.42
N GLY A 712 -9.64 2.59 -26.08
CA GLY A 712 -9.92 3.00 -24.69
C GLY A 712 -8.70 3.54 -23.95
N ALA A 713 -7.49 3.34 -24.49
CA ALA A 713 -6.26 3.84 -23.88
C ALA A 713 -6.24 5.37 -23.84
N LYS A 714 -5.76 5.89 -22.71
CA LYS A 714 -5.55 7.32 -22.38
C LYS A 714 -4.08 7.66 -22.12
N THR A 715 -3.19 6.75 -22.51
CA THR A 715 -1.74 6.84 -22.31
C THR A 715 -1.06 6.65 -23.67
N ILE A 716 0.25 6.86 -23.72
CA ILE A 716 1.05 6.45 -24.88
C ILE A 716 0.92 4.93 -25.04
N GLY A 717 0.78 4.47 -26.28
CA GLY A 717 0.58 3.04 -26.55
C GLY A 717 -0.79 2.53 -26.11
N THR A 718 -0.99 1.22 -26.14
CA THR A 718 -2.28 0.56 -25.94
C THR A 718 -2.30 -0.20 -24.62
N ASN A 719 -2.54 0.51 -23.51
CA ASN A 719 -2.72 -0.13 -22.21
C ASN A 719 -4.00 -0.98 -22.20
N LEU A 720 -3.83 -2.31 -22.19
CA LEU A 720 -4.93 -3.29 -22.27
C LEU A 720 -5.89 -3.24 -21.08
N TYR A 721 -5.50 -2.73 -19.90
CA TYR A 721 -6.43 -2.56 -18.76
C TYR A 721 -7.54 -1.54 -19.06
N HIS A 722 -7.25 -0.56 -19.92
CA HIS A 722 -8.21 0.44 -20.40
C HIS A 722 -8.99 -0.02 -21.63
N GLY A 723 -8.75 -1.24 -22.11
CA GLY A 723 -9.35 -1.77 -23.32
C GLY A 723 -10.88 -1.76 -23.26
N THR A 724 -11.53 -1.13 -24.24
CA THR A 724 -13.00 -1.16 -24.34
C THR A 724 -13.51 -2.56 -24.68
N PRO A 725 -14.76 -2.90 -24.30
CA PRO A 725 -15.39 -4.15 -24.74
C PRO A 725 -15.37 -4.32 -26.26
N GLU A 726 -15.60 -3.23 -27.01
CA GLU A 726 -15.56 -3.23 -28.47
C GLU A 726 -14.16 -3.58 -28.99
N PHE A 727 -13.12 -2.98 -28.42
CA PHE A 727 -11.73 -3.26 -28.79
C PHE A 727 -11.34 -4.71 -28.52
N PHE A 728 -11.69 -5.26 -27.35
CA PHE A 728 -11.42 -6.66 -27.04
C PHE A 728 -12.18 -7.62 -27.97
N ASN A 729 -13.42 -7.31 -28.34
CA ASN A 729 -14.17 -8.10 -29.31
C ASN A 729 -13.50 -8.07 -30.70
N ALA A 730 -13.01 -6.91 -31.13
CA ALA A 730 -12.26 -6.79 -32.38
C ALA A 730 -10.93 -7.55 -32.33
N LEU A 731 -10.21 -7.49 -31.20
CA LEU A 731 -9.00 -8.28 -30.98
C LEU A 731 -9.30 -9.78 -31.08
N LEU A 732 -10.34 -10.27 -30.40
CA LEU A 732 -10.73 -11.68 -30.45
C LEU A 732 -11.04 -12.14 -31.89
N ALA A 733 -11.76 -11.32 -32.65
CA ALA A 733 -12.15 -11.60 -34.03
C ALA A 733 -10.99 -11.47 -35.04
N ALA A 734 -9.95 -10.70 -34.72
CA ALA A 734 -8.83 -10.47 -35.64
C ALA A 734 -8.00 -11.74 -35.84
N ASP A 735 -7.73 -12.05 -37.11
CA ASP A 735 -6.79 -13.09 -37.53
C ASP A 735 -5.34 -12.60 -37.36
N LEU A 736 -5.12 -11.30 -37.54
CA LEU A 736 -3.80 -10.67 -37.54
C LEU A 736 -3.86 -9.27 -36.93
N VAL A 737 -2.84 -8.90 -36.17
CA VAL A 737 -2.62 -7.54 -35.70
C VAL A 737 -1.43 -6.90 -36.40
N ILE A 738 -1.58 -5.67 -36.85
CA ILE A 738 -0.48 -4.80 -37.28
C ILE A 738 -0.32 -3.74 -36.19
N SER A 739 0.79 -3.81 -35.46
CA SER A 739 1.11 -2.93 -34.33
C SER A 739 2.18 -1.93 -34.73
N LYS A 740 1.76 -0.66 -34.88
CA LYS A 740 2.65 0.44 -35.25
C LYS A 740 3.30 1.05 -34.01
N GLY A 741 4.58 1.39 -34.12
CA GLY A 741 5.25 2.24 -33.14
C GLY A 741 5.75 1.55 -31.87
N GLN A 742 6.59 2.27 -31.13
CA GLN A 742 7.23 1.76 -29.91
C GLN A 742 6.26 1.69 -28.73
N GLY A 743 5.37 2.68 -28.60
CA GLY A 743 4.40 2.73 -27.50
C GLY A 743 3.50 1.49 -27.50
N ASN A 744 2.94 1.14 -28.67
CA ASN A 744 2.14 -0.09 -28.80
C ASN A 744 2.98 -1.36 -28.57
N PHE A 745 4.24 -1.39 -29.02
CA PHE A 745 5.14 -2.52 -28.79
C PHE A 745 5.45 -2.76 -27.30
N PHE A 746 5.62 -1.70 -26.50
CA PHE A 746 5.89 -1.78 -25.05
C PHE A 746 4.64 -2.10 -24.22
N THR A 747 3.46 -1.72 -24.70
CA THR A 747 2.19 -1.87 -23.96
C THR A 747 1.39 -3.11 -24.35
N THR A 748 1.88 -3.91 -25.31
CA THR A 748 1.25 -5.19 -25.69
C THR A 748 2.19 -6.39 -25.56
N PRO A 749 3.02 -6.51 -24.50
CA PRO A 749 3.97 -7.61 -24.39
C PRO A 749 3.24 -8.94 -24.25
N GLY A 750 3.47 -9.84 -25.21
CA GLY A 750 3.15 -11.26 -25.10
C GLY A 750 1.66 -11.58 -25.22
N TRP A 751 0.88 -10.64 -25.74
CA TRP A 751 -0.53 -10.89 -26.01
C TRP A 751 -0.70 -12.01 -27.05
N LYS A 752 -1.80 -12.76 -26.93
CA LYS A 752 -2.04 -14.00 -27.67
C LYS A 752 -2.64 -13.72 -29.05
N LYS A 753 -1.92 -12.96 -29.87
CA LYS A 753 -2.30 -12.62 -31.25
C LYS A 753 -1.09 -12.63 -32.18
N ASP A 754 -1.30 -13.17 -33.38
CA ASP A 754 -0.36 -13.03 -34.50
C ASP A 754 -0.15 -11.55 -34.76
N THR A 755 1.09 -11.08 -34.68
CA THR A 755 1.37 -9.64 -34.70
C THR A 755 2.56 -9.32 -35.60
N PHE A 756 2.36 -8.38 -36.53
CA PHE A 756 3.45 -7.65 -37.15
C PHE A 756 3.74 -6.37 -36.35
N TYR A 757 4.99 -6.19 -35.94
CA TYR A 757 5.47 -4.97 -35.31
C TYR A 757 6.23 -4.13 -36.33
N LEU A 758 5.75 -2.91 -36.53
CA LEU A 758 6.24 -1.95 -37.52
C LEU A 758 6.71 -0.69 -36.78
N LEU A 759 8.01 -0.63 -36.49
CA LEU A 759 8.58 0.46 -35.71
C LEU A 759 10.02 0.79 -36.13
N LEU A 760 10.51 1.93 -35.63
CA LEU A 760 11.89 2.35 -35.74
C LEU A 760 12.55 2.24 -34.35
N SER A 761 13.65 1.51 -34.21
CA SER A 761 14.38 1.40 -32.93
C SER A 761 15.09 2.72 -32.62
N LYS A 762 14.66 3.38 -31.54
CA LYS A 762 15.15 4.70 -31.11
C LYS A 762 15.28 4.71 -29.59
N GLY A 763 16.49 4.98 -29.09
CA GLY A 763 16.76 5.13 -27.66
C GLY A 763 17.05 3.79 -26.97
N VAL A 764 17.73 3.88 -25.82
CA VAL A 764 18.34 2.73 -25.14
C VAL A 764 17.33 1.63 -24.80
N THR A 765 16.13 2.01 -24.34
CA THR A 765 15.06 1.07 -24.00
C THR A 765 14.57 0.26 -25.22
N ALA A 766 14.39 0.93 -26.37
CA ALA A 766 14.01 0.26 -27.61
C ALA A 766 15.16 -0.62 -28.12
N GLU A 767 16.39 -0.13 -28.08
CA GLU A 767 17.59 -0.89 -28.51
C GLU A 767 17.73 -2.19 -27.72
N GLN A 768 17.51 -2.16 -26.40
CA GLN A 768 17.55 -3.34 -25.53
C GLN A 768 16.39 -4.32 -25.78
N SER A 769 15.16 -3.81 -25.84
CA SER A 769 13.96 -4.66 -25.99
C SER A 769 13.79 -5.24 -27.40
N THR A 770 14.35 -4.57 -28.42
CA THR A 770 14.32 -5.07 -29.81
C THR A 770 15.57 -5.87 -30.18
N GLY A 771 16.71 -5.63 -29.51
CA GLY A 771 18.01 -6.15 -29.91
C GLY A 771 18.61 -5.43 -31.12
N VAL A 772 18.11 -4.22 -31.43
CA VAL A 772 18.51 -3.43 -32.61
C VAL A 772 19.09 -2.10 -32.16
N VAL A 773 20.40 -1.94 -32.29
CA VAL A 773 21.13 -0.68 -32.04
C VAL A 773 21.21 0.11 -33.34
N ALA A 774 20.58 1.29 -33.38
CA ALA A 774 20.60 2.16 -34.56
C ALA A 774 21.87 3.01 -34.62
N ASP A 775 22.55 3.06 -35.77
CA ASP A 775 23.69 3.95 -36.02
C ASP A 775 23.21 5.40 -36.10
N ARG A 776 23.60 6.18 -35.09
CA ARG A 776 23.20 7.59 -34.95
C ARG A 776 23.83 8.51 -36.00
N ASN A 777 24.81 8.02 -36.77
CA ASN A 777 25.43 8.76 -37.87
C ASN A 777 24.63 8.65 -39.18
N LEU A 778 23.79 7.61 -39.31
CA LEU A 778 22.93 7.45 -40.47
C LEU A 778 21.70 8.36 -40.35
N THR A 779 21.18 8.77 -41.52
CA THR A 779 19.95 9.58 -41.60
C THR A 779 18.75 8.80 -41.06
N VAL A 780 18.68 7.50 -41.40
CA VAL A 780 17.68 6.53 -40.94
C VAL A 780 18.37 5.19 -40.74
N ASP A 781 18.15 4.57 -39.58
CA ASP A 781 18.60 3.22 -39.26
C ASP A 781 17.70 2.60 -38.18
N GLY A 782 17.77 1.28 -37.98
CA GLY A 782 16.98 0.55 -36.99
C GLY A 782 15.54 0.27 -37.44
N LEU A 783 15.32 0.18 -38.75
CA LEU A 783 14.00 -0.08 -39.33
C LEU A 783 13.56 -1.52 -39.06
N ILE A 784 12.40 -1.71 -38.42
CA ILE A 784 11.95 -3.05 -37.99
C ILE A 784 10.61 -3.38 -38.65
N LEU A 785 10.59 -4.52 -39.33
CA LEU A 785 9.41 -5.27 -39.70
C LEU A 785 9.55 -6.68 -39.09
N ALA A 786 8.94 -6.87 -37.93
CA ALA A 786 9.01 -8.13 -37.19
C ALA A 786 7.65 -8.84 -37.18
N TYR A 787 7.65 -10.17 -37.29
CA TYR A 787 6.46 -11.00 -37.08
C TYR A 787 6.66 -11.88 -35.87
N LEU A 788 5.70 -11.88 -34.95
CA LEU A 788 5.62 -12.85 -33.86
C LEU A 788 4.29 -13.62 -33.95
N PRO A 789 4.32 -14.97 -33.91
CA PRO A 789 3.11 -15.75 -33.84
C PRO A 789 2.41 -15.61 -32.47
N SER A 790 1.11 -15.86 -32.45
CA SER A 790 0.29 -15.85 -31.24
C SER A 790 0.86 -16.78 -30.17
N GLY A 791 0.89 -16.29 -28.93
CA GLY A 791 1.40 -17.04 -27.78
C GLY A 791 2.92 -16.99 -27.61
N THR A 792 3.64 -16.22 -28.43
CA THR A 792 5.07 -15.96 -28.21
C THR A 792 5.28 -15.21 -26.90
N GLU A 793 5.99 -15.81 -25.96
CA GLU A 793 6.40 -15.15 -24.71
C GLU A 793 7.44 -14.06 -24.97
N ARG A 794 7.30 -12.92 -24.29
CA ARG A 794 8.21 -11.76 -24.42
C ARG A 794 9.34 -11.81 -23.40
N ASN A 795 10.15 -12.85 -23.47
CA ASN A 795 11.25 -13.12 -22.54
C ASN A 795 12.66 -12.85 -23.13
N ALA A 796 12.74 -12.46 -24.41
CA ALA A 796 13.98 -12.14 -25.11
C ALA A 796 13.80 -10.91 -26.02
N PRO A 797 14.89 -10.28 -26.50
CA PRO A 797 14.81 -9.20 -27.47
C PRO A 797 14.07 -9.63 -28.75
N LEU A 798 13.33 -8.69 -29.37
CA LEU A 798 12.50 -8.97 -30.55
C LEU A 798 13.25 -9.71 -31.67
N ARG A 799 14.50 -9.34 -31.95
CA ARG A 799 15.33 -9.99 -32.97
C ARG A 799 15.48 -11.50 -32.70
N GLU A 800 15.80 -11.86 -31.47
CA GLU A 800 15.98 -13.26 -31.07
C GLU A 800 14.65 -14.03 -31.16
N LEU A 801 13.56 -13.42 -30.70
CA LEU A 801 12.22 -14.02 -30.81
C LEU A 801 11.83 -14.28 -32.26
N VAL A 802 12.13 -13.36 -33.17
CA VAL A 802 11.87 -13.55 -34.61
C VAL A 802 12.74 -14.69 -35.16
N GLU A 803 14.00 -14.80 -34.75
CA GLU A 803 14.90 -15.86 -35.20
C GLU A 803 14.46 -17.25 -34.70
N ILE A 804 14.01 -17.35 -33.46
CA ILE A 804 13.50 -18.61 -32.87
C ILE A 804 12.24 -19.10 -33.60
N ASN A 805 11.39 -18.19 -34.06
CA ASN A 805 10.12 -18.52 -34.73
C ASN A 805 10.23 -18.61 -36.27
N LYS A 806 11.45 -18.62 -36.83
CA LYS A 806 11.68 -18.84 -38.27
C LYS A 806 11.68 -20.32 -38.67
N ASP A 807 11.88 -21.22 -37.71
CA ASP A 807 11.78 -22.67 -37.84
C ASP A 807 10.37 -23.17 -37.52
#